data_AF-A0A7C2PU04-F1
#
_entry.id   AF-A0A7C2PU04-F1
#
_cell.length_a   1.000
_cell.length_b   1.000
_cell.length_c   1.000
_cell.angle_alpha   90.00
_cell.angle_beta   90.00
_cell.angle_gamma   90.00
#
_symmetry.space_group_name_H-M   'P 1'
#
loop_
_entity.id
_entity.type
_entity.pdbx_description
1 polymer ?
#
loop_
_entity_poly.entity_id
_entity_poly.type
_entity_poly.pdbx_seq_one_letter_code
_entity_poly.pdbx_strand_id
1 'polypeptide(L)'
;MGDLPVTGGATYNHNGGHIIFQNGTQTDIILDATVTMNSIYLNTSPFDITAGQTLQTAGDVTFANGFININTGTLEVLDDITFQANLTGGTGTLKISGPATRTITMVDGGEIPATFILDAPNVTFNGPPTGQAEFDGSITINQGSFVGSAASIERTSGQGVTNFTINGGSFTNGSGGLEVAGTLSSTGGTFDGGSAQISVDTAVSITGGTFTSTSGYLLLEGDWSKTGGTFNHNNGIVYLYCQTHTISGDTTFNDLYADCQSSTEDIYFEAGGTTTIDGMLRVVGTSSPPDVASTIPGSPAYINIVGDSFFANKILTDIEAVGETIRCRAGCTNNGGNANVRFGEPGYIVSDISGPTDESGGTATFTVRLVGEPLDTNVTIPVSSSNTAEGTVSTASLIFTPANFATPQTVTVTGVNDSLDDGGVAYTIILGTPTTTDALYAVLNPPDVAVVNADNDDPDGSIGFDDASLFSLEDVKDTASPAALWFQAGDGITADGGHATLLDGDGGTPVDLTVAGSKIQAGCSIFIAGEEIAIHSLDDYVTTGHNITVTDPHSLMDPFTYGDTLPLSAAVDAIYCNRVSGDAVTLTKNEILTQITRVSPSGVTDNQPLLFEDIHGRLWTNSSSVGEVQAFSPTTGALLSTTLTELQGGDEPHRLAYDSTNDAIWVVNETDDSVTKLDAATGDYYNGTLAASTFDTTNDRPIAITYDVTHDDIWVADDPLDGGPEITRLNAADGAFISDIEFTGSDYLTAILHEPTDDAIWVAGYMMDPDVFTFRMELRKLNAATEAYYNGTLENSRVFLASASFIVTGLLYDAARDVIWLLDQSGAEQAILTKIDADTLDILAIYSFSGFSGDALAYDASRDLLLISDNQMFMVMEVDPDTGHELHSYTVGEFPLGIAQDELNDLWILEENWGYLTENIFNGVPFDQYYSATTTDGSQIDTSTWADITSLTLTEDDDGEELYYVFSFDDRRTFSIYSTEWREIASDLAVVHGDTDGVWYYRDGANLWTAASADSAERALSQAVETAANRMTGADVTALGSSDWTDTDGFEAGATSTIDVGVVFRTADPRDPPLVDELNFSFTTSGGGGGGGGGGGGGSFVSNGSVLINDGDACSPDLNVTLTLKASDASSKIIINNDGDFDTAAWTDFVPDLDGPVEFGSDGKRVYTMTVPWTLDVLEDGTQTVYVKFRSSSSSVSTTYSDTIAVDRVLQCSTAV
;
A
#
# COMPACT_ATOMS: atom_id res chain seq x y z
N MET A 1 -4.29 55.93 37.69
CA MET A 1 -5.64 55.47 38.09
C MET A 1 -6.63 56.54 37.67
N GLY A 2 -7.41 56.28 36.63
CA GLY A 2 -8.35 57.22 36.00
C GLY A 2 -7.93 57.64 34.59
N ASP A 3 -8.92 58.06 33.79
CA ASP A 3 -8.76 58.44 32.39
C ASP A 3 -7.89 59.69 32.25
N LEU A 4 -7.09 59.75 31.18
CA LEU A 4 -6.30 60.93 30.81
C LEU A 4 -6.90 61.58 29.56
N PRO A 5 -7.85 62.52 29.69
CA PRO A 5 -8.38 63.24 28.54
C PRO A 5 -7.37 64.30 28.09
N VAL A 6 -6.78 64.12 26.91
CA VAL A 6 -6.07 65.20 26.21
C VAL A 6 -7.01 65.68 25.11
N THR A 7 -7.61 66.86 25.33
CA THR A 7 -8.55 67.46 24.38
C THR A 7 -8.07 68.80 23.84
N GLY A 8 -8.17 69.00 22.54
CA GLY A 8 -8.20 70.28 21.83
C GLY A 8 -6.86 71.00 21.78
N GLY A 9 -5.92 70.54 20.94
CA GLY A 9 -4.71 71.30 20.58
C GLY A 9 -3.78 71.65 21.76
N ALA A 10 -3.94 71.00 22.90
CA ALA A 10 -3.08 71.14 24.07
C ALA A 10 -1.81 70.28 23.89
N THR A 11 -0.63 70.89 24.07
CA THR A 11 0.64 70.16 24.04
C THR A 11 0.91 69.57 25.43
N TYR A 12 0.96 68.24 25.54
CA TYR A 12 1.49 67.58 26.73
C TYR A 12 3.03 67.67 26.73
N ASN A 13 3.59 68.49 27.61
CA ASN A 13 5.03 68.58 27.80
C ASN A 13 5.43 67.70 28.99
N HIS A 14 6.01 66.53 28.69
CA HIS A 14 6.44 65.56 29.70
C HIS A 14 7.62 66.04 30.56
N ASN A 15 8.39 67.03 30.13
CA ASN A 15 9.59 67.55 30.83
C ASN A 15 10.54 66.44 31.34
N GLY A 16 10.66 65.34 30.58
CA GLY A 16 11.45 64.15 30.92
C GLY A 16 10.83 63.22 31.98
N GLY A 17 9.58 63.44 32.42
CA GLY A 17 8.90 62.58 33.40
C GLY A 17 8.40 61.25 32.81
N HIS A 18 8.31 60.22 33.66
CA HIS A 18 7.76 58.91 33.32
C HIS A 18 6.27 58.83 33.68
N ILE A 19 5.46 58.13 32.88
CA ILE A 19 4.05 57.87 33.18
C ILE A 19 3.86 56.38 33.51
N ILE A 20 3.20 56.11 34.63
CA ILE A 20 2.93 54.76 35.13
C ILE A 20 1.43 54.53 35.16
N PHE A 21 0.96 53.56 34.39
CA PHE A 21 -0.41 53.04 34.45
C PHE A 21 -0.39 51.74 35.23
N GLN A 22 -0.97 51.74 36.43
CA GLN A 22 -0.95 50.58 37.35
C GLN A 22 -2.28 50.39 38.08
N ASN A 23 -2.68 49.13 38.30
CA ASN A 23 -3.72 48.70 39.24
C ASN A 23 -5.14 49.31 39.02
N GLY A 24 -5.57 49.53 37.77
CA GLY A 24 -6.93 49.99 37.44
C GLY A 24 -7.75 48.91 36.72
N THR A 25 -9.07 48.87 36.94
CA THR A 25 -10.02 47.98 36.22
C THR A 25 -10.32 48.43 34.79
N GLN A 26 -10.00 49.68 34.45
CA GLN A 26 -10.02 50.26 33.10
C GLN A 26 -9.27 51.60 33.17
N THR A 27 -8.40 51.89 32.19
CA THR A 27 -7.80 53.22 32.02
C THR A 27 -7.95 53.60 30.56
N ASP A 28 -8.93 54.45 30.26
CA ASP A 28 -9.12 54.97 28.92
C ASP A 28 -8.19 56.18 28.72
N ILE A 29 -7.32 56.14 27.71
CA ILE A 29 -6.68 57.35 27.19
C ILE A 29 -7.53 57.86 26.03
N ILE A 30 -8.36 58.85 26.35
CA ILE A 30 -9.13 59.58 25.34
C ILE A 30 -8.22 60.66 24.75
N LEU A 31 -7.71 60.38 23.56
CA LEU A 31 -6.93 61.31 22.74
C LEU A 31 -7.82 61.89 21.64
N ASP A 32 -7.70 63.19 21.35
CA ASP A 32 -8.30 63.79 20.16
C ASP A 32 -7.28 64.30 19.13
N ALA A 33 -5.99 64.01 19.36
CA ALA A 33 -4.87 64.22 18.45
C ALA A 33 -3.69 63.32 18.84
N THR A 34 -2.65 63.27 17.99
CA THR A 34 -1.37 62.62 18.33
C THR A 34 -0.74 63.26 19.57
N VAL A 35 -0.39 62.44 20.56
CA VAL A 35 0.28 62.90 21.80
C VAL A 35 1.62 62.19 21.95
N THR A 36 2.67 62.94 22.27
CA THR A 36 4.00 62.39 22.58
C THR A 36 4.23 62.37 24.09
N MET A 37 4.62 61.22 24.63
CA MET A 37 5.04 61.01 26.02
C MET A 37 6.53 60.62 26.07
N ASN A 38 7.16 60.66 27.25
CA ASN A 38 8.55 60.19 27.41
C ASN A 38 8.58 58.65 27.47
N SER A 39 8.82 58.08 28.66
CA SER A 39 8.70 56.64 28.92
C SER A 39 7.33 56.30 29.53
N ILE A 40 6.80 55.15 29.16
CA ILE A 40 5.53 54.62 29.67
C ILE A 40 5.75 53.24 30.30
N TYR A 41 5.21 53.05 31.50
CA TYR A 41 5.12 51.75 32.14
C TYR A 41 3.65 51.32 32.22
N LEU A 42 3.33 50.16 31.63
CA LEU A 42 1.98 49.61 31.53
C LEU A 42 1.86 48.34 32.39
N ASN A 43 1.02 48.41 33.43
CA ASN A 43 0.68 47.31 34.33
C ASN A 43 -0.82 47.39 34.68
N THR A 44 -1.66 47.36 33.66
CA THR A 44 -3.11 47.58 33.74
C THR A 44 -3.80 46.82 32.62
N SER A 45 -5.04 46.36 32.85
CA SER A 45 -5.82 45.60 31.87
C SER A 45 -7.31 45.98 31.99
N PRO A 46 -7.96 46.52 30.93
CA PRO A 46 -7.41 46.89 29.62
C PRO A 46 -6.73 48.29 29.58
N PHE A 47 -5.91 48.53 28.54
CA PHE A 47 -5.36 49.84 28.16
C PHE A 47 -5.92 50.31 26.81
N ASP A 48 -6.75 51.37 26.81
CA ASP A 48 -7.48 51.81 25.64
C ASP A 48 -6.90 53.10 25.02
N ILE A 49 -6.59 53.05 23.72
CA ILE A 49 -6.36 54.24 22.85
C ILE A 49 -7.56 54.37 21.92
N THR A 50 -8.09 55.60 21.79
CA THR A 50 -9.25 55.88 20.92
C THR A 50 -8.94 55.58 19.44
N ALA A 51 -9.92 55.02 18.74
CA ALA A 51 -9.89 54.72 17.31
C ALA A 51 -9.27 55.83 16.44
N GLY A 52 -8.31 55.47 15.58
CA GLY A 52 -7.68 56.37 14.62
C GLY A 52 -6.74 57.42 15.22
N GLN A 53 -6.45 57.35 16.52
CA GLN A 53 -5.50 58.24 17.20
C GLN A 53 -4.15 57.53 17.43
N THR A 54 -3.08 58.32 17.54
CA THR A 54 -1.72 57.81 17.77
C THR A 54 -1.17 58.31 19.10
N LEU A 55 -0.75 57.39 19.98
CA LEU A 55 0.08 57.70 21.13
C LEU A 55 1.53 57.41 20.79
N GLN A 56 2.39 58.43 20.81
CA GLN A 56 3.81 58.30 20.50
C GLN A 56 4.64 58.34 21.78
N THR A 57 5.69 57.53 21.85
CA THR A 57 6.61 57.48 23.00
C THR A 57 8.03 57.81 22.55
N ALA A 58 8.63 58.81 23.18
CA ALA A 58 9.98 59.30 22.88
C ALA A 58 11.06 58.70 23.80
N GLY A 59 10.68 57.89 24.79
CA GLY A 59 11.55 57.08 25.64
C GLY A 59 10.93 55.71 25.90
N ASP A 60 11.56 54.90 26.73
CA ASP A 60 11.26 53.46 26.86
C ASP A 60 9.80 53.12 27.17
N VAL A 61 9.29 52.04 26.56
CA VAL A 61 7.99 51.45 26.89
C VAL A 61 8.20 50.10 27.56
N THR A 62 7.60 49.90 28.74
CA THR A 62 7.61 48.61 29.43
C THR A 62 6.20 48.09 29.61
N PHE A 63 5.93 46.89 29.09
CA PHE A 63 4.73 46.12 29.39
C PHE A 63 5.04 45.13 30.50
N ALA A 64 4.42 45.31 31.67
CA ALA A 64 4.65 44.44 32.82
C ALA A 64 3.50 43.47 33.12
N ASN A 65 2.26 43.87 32.81
CA ASN A 65 1.08 43.02 32.68
C ASN A 65 0.03 43.77 31.85
N GLY A 66 -0.77 43.06 31.05
CA GLY A 66 -2.06 43.58 30.61
C GLY A 66 -2.52 43.17 29.22
N PHE A 67 -3.82 43.36 29.00
CA PHE A 67 -4.51 43.29 27.71
C PHE A 67 -4.46 44.67 27.05
N ILE A 68 -3.88 44.78 25.85
CA ILE A 68 -3.80 46.04 25.10
C ILE A 68 -5.05 46.18 24.24
N ASN A 69 -6.15 46.67 24.83
CA ASN A 69 -7.37 46.97 24.07
C ASN A 69 -7.29 48.33 23.38
N ILE A 70 -6.44 48.50 22.39
CA ILE A 70 -6.49 49.72 21.61
C ILE A 70 -7.70 49.58 20.66
N ASN A 71 -8.79 50.29 20.92
CA ASN A 71 -10.00 50.38 20.09
C ASN A 71 -9.69 50.90 18.66
N THR A 72 -8.86 50.23 17.85
CA THR A 72 -8.31 50.63 16.53
C THR A 72 -7.41 51.88 16.48
N GLY A 73 -6.84 52.32 17.60
CA GLY A 73 -5.75 53.33 17.65
C GLY A 73 -4.34 52.76 17.38
N THR A 74 -3.30 53.59 17.51
CA THR A 74 -1.90 53.19 17.32
C THR A 74 -1.03 53.60 18.50
N LEU A 75 -0.23 52.67 19.03
CA LEU A 75 0.90 52.96 19.90
C LEU A 75 2.19 52.99 19.05
N GLU A 76 2.79 54.16 18.89
CA GLU A 76 4.04 54.35 18.17
C GLU A 76 5.23 54.48 19.13
N VAL A 77 6.24 53.63 18.98
CA VAL A 77 7.41 53.57 19.87
C VAL A 77 8.68 54.03 19.14
N LEU A 78 9.24 55.16 19.59
CA LEU A 78 10.45 55.76 18.99
C LEU A 78 11.77 55.31 19.64
N ASP A 79 11.71 54.72 20.83
CA ASP A 79 12.87 54.27 21.63
C ASP A 79 12.74 52.76 21.98
N ASP A 80 13.39 52.25 23.03
CA ASP A 80 13.32 50.83 23.39
C ASP A 80 11.95 50.38 23.94
N ILE A 81 11.67 49.08 23.75
CA ILE A 81 10.47 48.41 24.25
C ILE A 81 10.89 47.16 25.03
N THR A 82 10.23 46.92 26.16
CA THR A 82 10.45 45.72 26.98
C THR A 82 9.13 44.98 27.13
N PHE A 83 9.11 43.73 26.64
CA PHE A 83 8.00 42.79 26.81
C PHE A 83 8.20 41.96 28.09
N GLN A 84 7.12 41.68 28.80
CA GLN A 84 7.08 40.67 29.86
C GLN A 84 6.04 39.60 29.48
N ALA A 85 6.21 38.38 30.00
CA ALA A 85 5.46 37.18 29.61
C ALA A 85 3.94 37.23 29.87
N ASN A 86 3.44 38.27 30.55
CA ASN A 86 2.02 38.41 30.90
C ASN A 86 1.29 39.40 29.98
N LEU A 87 1.78 39.57 28.75
CA LEU A 87 1.13 40.37 27.73
C LEU A 87 0.10 39.47 27.04
N THR A 88 -1.17 39.87 27.04
CA THR A 88 -2.29 39.03 26.56
C THR A 88 -2.95 39.66 25.32
N GLY A 89 -2.15 40.17 24.37
CA GLY A 89 -2.64 40.57 23.05
C GLY A 89 -3.54 41.81 23.02
N GLY A 90 -4.46 41.84 22.05
CA GLY A 90 -5.55 42.83 21.92
C GLY A 90 -5.70 43.48 20.52
N THR A 91 -6.74 44.28 20.30
CA THR A 91 -7.21 44.68 18.94
C THR A 91 -6.49 45.86 18.26
N GLY A 92 -5.32 46.25 18.78
CA GLY A 92 -4.59 47.48 18.43
C GLY A 92 -3.50 47.41 17.38
N THR A 93 -2.98 48.57 16.97
CA THR A 93 -1.70 48.66 16.24
C THR A 93 -0.53 49.01 17.15
N LEU A 94 0.51 48.17 17.16
CA LEU A 94 1.84 48.48 17.68
C LEU A 94 2.76 48.84 16.50
N LYS A 95 3.27 50.08 16.48
CA LYS A 95 4.20 50.56 15.46
C LYS A 95 5.56 50.88 16.08
N ILE A 96 6.62 50.28 15.55
CA ILE A 96 8.01 50.63 15.90
C ILE A 96 8.56 51.53 14.80
N SER A 97 9.00 52.74 15.16
CA SER A 97 9.52 53.71 14.20
C SER A 97 10.69 54.51 14.78
N GLY A 98 11.29 55.39 13.99
CA GLY A 98 12.38 56.28 14.43
C GLY A 98 13.78 55.84 13.97
N PRO A 99 14.78 56.73 14.09
CA PRO A 99 16.08 56.53 13.46
C PRO A 99 17.11 55.76 14.30
N ALA A 100 16.82 55.53 15.59
CA ALA A 100 17.76 54.93 16.54
C ALA A 100 18.05 53.46 16.21
N THR A 101 19.31 53.05 16.38
CA THR A 101 19.73 51.65 16.29
C THR A 101 19.31 50.91 17.55
N ARG A 102 18.51 49.85 17.41
CA ARG A 102 17.95 49.08 18.53
C ARG A 102 17.88 47.60 18.19
N THR A 103 18.05 46.75 19.19
CA THR A 103 17.71 45.33 19.12
C THR A 103 16.63 45.08 20.13
N ILE A 104 15.45 44.72 19.64
CA ILE A 104 14.28 44.43 20.44
C ILE A 104 14.08 42.92 20.40
N THR A 105 13.91 42.29 21.55
CA THR A 105 13.72 40.83 21.64
C THR A 105 12.45 40.55 22.42
N MET A 106 11.57 39.74 21.84
CA MET A 106 10.40 39.23 22.52
C MET A 106 10.81 38.29 23.65
N VAL A 107 9.94 38.17 24.65
CA VAL A 107 10.06 37.15 25.69
C VAL A 107 9.00 36.07 25.45
N ASP A 108 9.28 34.86 25.90
CA ASP A 108 8.37 33.71 25.80
C ASP A 108 7.01 34.02 26.47
N GLY A 109 5.91 33.58 25.83
CA GLY A 109 4.52 33.76 26.28
C GLY A 109 3.92 35.16 26.13
N GLY A 110 4.60 36.12 25.50
CA GLY A 110 4.07 37.47 25.28
C GLY A 110 3.29 37.63 23.97
N GLU A 111 1.98 37.81 24.05
CA GLU A 111 1.08 38.01 22.89
C GLU A 111 1.12 39.46 22.38
N ILE A 112 1.53 39.69 21.14
CA ILE A 112 1.58 41.02 20.50
C ILE A 112 0.19 41.41 19.97
N PRO A 113 -0.24 42.70 20.07
CA PRO A 113 -1.53 43.15 19.55
C PRO A 113 -1.78 42.85 18.05
N ALA A 114 -3.05 42.92 17.65
CA ALA A 114 -3.61 42.50 16.37
C ALA A 114 -3.00 43.14 15.10
N THR A 115 -2.21 44.19 15.21
CA THR A 115 -1.41 44.67 14.07
C THR A 115 -0.04 45.13 14.52
N PHE A 116 1.00 44.52 13.96
CA PHE A 116 2.39 44.87 14.20
C PHE A 116 2.99 45.53 12.96
N ILE A 117 3.62 46.70 13.14
CA ILE A 117 4.28 47.43 12.06
C ILE A 117 5.73 47.77 12.43
N LEU A 118 6.69 47.28 11.64
CA LEU A 118 8.09 47.68 11.71
C LEU A 118 8.41 48.72 10.62
N ASP A 119 8.65 49.96 11.03
CA ASP A 119 8.92 51.12 10.16
C ASP A 119 10.15 51.88 10.66
N ALA A 120 11.23 51.15 10.93
CA ALA A 120 12.48 51.69 11.46
C ALA A 120 13.70 51.01 10.80
N PRO A 121 14.49 51.71 9.97
CA PRO A 121 15.53 51.08 9.15
C PRO A 121 16.70 50.47 9.93
N ASN A 122 16.95 50.93 11.16
CA ASN A 122 18.09 50.50 11.98
C ASN A 122 17.68 49.60 13.16
N VAL A 123 16.48 49.00 13.11
CA VAL A 123 15.97 48.15 14.17
C VAL A 123 16.02 46.70 13.74
N THR A 124 16.51 45.85 14.64
CA THR A 124 16.34 44.39 14.56
C THR A 124 15.32 43.98 15.61
N PHE A 125 14.23 43.36 15.18
CA PHE A 125 13.21 42.76 16.04
C PHE A 125 13.38 41.23 16.00
N ASN A 126 13.68 40.63 17.14
CA ASN A 126 13.85 39.19 17.28
C ASN A 126 12.61 38.61 17.95
N GLY A 127 12.08 37.52 17.38
CA GLY A 127 11.20 36.61 18.09
C GLY A 127 11.86 36.06 19.36
N PRO A 128 11.08 35.43 20.26
CA PRO A 128 11.63 34.87 21.47
C PRO A 128 12.68 33.77 21.16
N PRO A 129 13.77 33.71 21.95
CA PRO A 129 14.81 32.71 21.75
C PRO A 129 14.37 31.27 22.09
N THR A 130 13.30 31.12 22.87
CA THR A 130 12.60 29.87 23.19
C THR A 130 11.10 30.15 23.22
N GLY A 131 10.27 29.19 22.79
CA GLY A 131 8.81 29.36 22.75
C GLY A 131 8.28 30.11 21.53
N GLN A 132 6.95 30.18 21.42
CA GLN A 132 6.23 30.69 20.24
C GLN A 132 6.20 32.23 20.21
N ALA A 133 6.23 32.79 19.00
CA ALA A 133 6.00 34.21 18.79
C ALA A 133 4.52 34.45 18.43
N GLU A 134 3.73 34.87 19.41
CA GLU A 134 2.29 35.07 19.21
C GLU A 134 1.94 36.49 18.75
N PHE A 135 1.22 36.59 17.63
CA PHE A 135 0.69 37.83 17.07
C PHE A 135 -0.80 37.71 16.82
N ASP A 136 -1.62 38.59 17.39
CA ASP A 136 -3.09 38.50 17.27
C ASP A 136 -3.66 38.91 15.90
N GLY A 137 -2.82 39.27 14.92
CA GLY A 137 -3.31 39.67 13.60
C GLY A 137 -2.22 39.88 12.55
N SER A 138 -2.16 41.05 11.90
CA SER A 138 -1.28 41.27 10.74
C SER A 138 0.12 41.74 11.10
N ILE A 139 1.13 41.22 10.41
CA ILE A 139 2.54 41.66 10.48
C ILE A 139 2.86 42.47 9.23
N THR A 140 3.42 43.68 9.39
CA THR A 140 3.88 44.52 8.27
C THR A 140 5.29 45.03 8.51
N ILE A 141 6.20 44.76 7.56
CA ILE A 141 7.57 45.25 7.58
C ILE A 141 7.73 46.26 6.44
N ASN A 142 7.87 47.55 6.80
CA ASN A 142 8.16 48.62 5.87
C ASN A 142 9.68 48.84 5.75
N GLN A 143 10.41 48.76 6.86
CA GLN A 143 11.85 48.94 6.97
C GLN A 143 12.38 48.18 8.20
N GLY A 144 13.69 47.93 8.28
CA GLY A 144 14.31 47.23 9.42
C GLY A 144 14.49 45.73 9.17
N SER A 145 14.79 44.98 10.23
CA SER A 145 15.00 43.52 10.17
C SER A 145 14.14 42.83 11.21
N PHE A 146 13.36 41.85 10.79
CA PHE A 146 12.64 40.93 11.66
C PHE A 146 13.30 39.54 11.56
N VAL A 147 13.69 38.98 12.69
CA VAL A 147 14.19 37.60 12.79
C VAL A 147 13.17 36.75 13.55
N GLY A 148 12.73 35.64 12.94
CA GLY A 148 11.76 34.72 13.52
C GLY A 148 12.23 34.03 14.80
N SER A 149 11.31 33.33 15.48
CA SER A 149 11.59 32.58 16.71
C SER A 149 12.21 31.21 16.46
N ALA A 150 12.75 30.61 17.52
CA ALA A 150 13.17 29.20 17.48
C ALA A 150 11.98 28.23 17.34
N ALA A 151 10.78 28.62 17.80
CA ALA A 151 9.50 27.93 17.58
C ALA A 151 8.60 28.69 16.58
N SER A 152 7.35 28.27 16.41
CA SER A 152 6.43 28.83 15.40
C SER A 152 6.08 30.31 15.61
N ILE A 153 5.77 30.99 14.51
CA ILE A 153 5.11 32.30 14.48
C ILE A 153 3.65 32.06 14.10
N GLU A 154 2.74 32.32 15.04
CA GLU A 154 1.30 32.07 14.91
C GLU A 154 0.48 33.09 15.73
N ARG A 155 -0.84 32.96 15.73
CA ARG A 155 -1.76 33.67 16.61
C ARG A 155 -2.09 32.81 17.82
N THR A 156 -2.51 33.46 18.90
CA THR A 156 -3.08 32.81 20.07
C THR A 156 -4.20 31.86 19.64
N SER A 157 -4.20 30.64 20.19
CA SER A 157 -5.02 29.46 19.81
C SER A 157 -4.53 28.57 18.65
N GLY A 158 -3.27 28.70 18.22
CA GLY A 158 -2.71 27.84 17.17
C GLY A 158 -3.33 28.10 15.80
N GLN A 159 -3.50 29.38 15.46
CA GLN A 159 -4.08 29.83 14.18
C GLN A 159 -3.05 30.71 13.47
N GLY A 160 -2.95 30.68 12.14
CA GLY A 160 -1.97 31.50 11.41
C GLY A 160 -2.20 33.02 11.47
N VAL A 161 -1.15 33.84 11.36
CA VAL A 161 -1.23 35.31 11.39
C VAL A 161 -2.14 35.84 10.27
N THR A 162 -2.92 36.89 10.52
CA THR A 162 -3.99 37.30 9.59
C THR A 162 -3.48 37.74 8.23
N ASN A 163 -2.35 38.45 8.15
CA ASN A 163 -1.65 38.75 6.91
C ASN A 163 -0.19 38.99 7.25
N PHE A 164 0.72 38.61 6.35
CA PHE A 164 2.14 38.89 6.49
C PHE A 164 2.60 39.71 5.29
N THR A 165 3.04 40.95 5.50
CA THR A 165 3.38 41.87 4.42
C THR A 165 4.78 42.44 4.56
N ILE A 166 5.58 42.35 3.50
CA ILE A 166 6.88 43.02 3.38
C ILE A 166 6.81 44.05 2.26
N ASN A 167 6.89 45.31 2.65
CA ASN A 167 7.00 46.45 1.74
C ASN A 167 8.46 46.90 1.56
N GLY A 168 9.33 46.55 2.51
CA GLY A 168 10.75 46.86 2.54
C GLY A 168 11.43 46.20 3.74
N GLY A 169 12.71 46.49 3.98
CA GLY A 169 13.46 45.83 5.06
C GLY A 169 13.74 44.35 4.78
N SER A 170 13.87 43.55 5.85
CA SER A 170 14.19 42.13 5.79
C SER A 170 13.37 41.33 6.81
N PHE A 171 12.93 40.14 6.39
CA PHE A 171 12.47 39.07 7.26
C PHE A 171 13.37 37.86 7.06
N THR A 172 13.81 37.25 8.15
CA THR A 172 14.50 35.95 8.14
C THR A 172 13.76 35.04 9.10
N ASN A 173 13.20 33.96 8.58
CA ASN A 173 12.51 32.99 9.42
C ASN A 173 13.50 32.32 10.39
N GLY A 174 13.00 31.90 11.54
CA GLY A 174 13.78 31.12 12.50
C GLY A 174 13.73 29.63 12.18
N SER A 175 14.03 28.79 13.17
CA SER A 175 13.94 27.33 13.04
C SER A 175 12.51 26.78 13.19
N GLY A 176 11.56 27.59 13.65
CA GLY A 176 10.16 27.21 13.75
C GLY A 176 9.33 27.63 12.54
N GLY A 177 8.15 27.01 12.40
CA GLY A 177 7.26 27.27 11.27
C GLY A 177 6.66 28.68 11.24
N LEU A 178 6.16 29.10 10.08
CA LEU A 178 5.40 30.33 9.92
C LEU A 178 4.01 30.00 9.38
N GLU A 179 2.97 30.35 10.11
CA GLU A 179 1.59 30.15 9.68
C GLU A 179 0.93 31.49 9.34
N VAL A 180 0.34 31.59 8.14
CA VAL A 180 -0.31 32.80 7.64
C VAL A 180 -1.73 32.45 7.16
N ALA A 181 -2.73 32.78 7.98
CA ALA A 181 -4.13 32.51 7.64
C ALA A 181 -4.67 33.37 6.48
N GLY A 182 -4.04 34.51 6.20
CA GLY A 182 -4.40 35.36 5.06
C GLY A 182 -3.35 35.33 3.96
N THR A 183 -3.04 36.50 3.41
CA THR A 183 -2.09 36.63 2.31
C THR A 183 -0.67 36.86 2.83
N LEU A 184 0.27 36.09 2.30
CA LEU A 184 1.70 36.38 2.39
C LEU A 184 2.12 37.24 1.20
N SER A 185 2.43 38.51 1.45
CA SER A 185 2.67 39.53 0.42
C SER A 185 4.10 40.08 0.47
N SER A 186 4.80 40.06 -0.67
CA SER A 186 6.07 40.75 -0.88
C SER A 186 5.91 41.83 -1.95
N THR A 187 5.95 43.10 -1.54
CA THR A 187 5.92 44.26 -2.45
C THR A 187 7.28 44.97 -2.54
N GLY A 188 8.22 44.63 -1.66
CA GLY A 188 9.61 45.11 -1.62
C GLY A 188 10.43 44.37 -0.56
N GLY A 189 11.69 44.76 -0.35
CA GLY A 189 12.55 44.16 0.70
C GLY A 189 13.01 42.73 0.40
N THR A 190 13.40 41.99 1.44
CA THR A 190 13.82 40.58 1.38
C THR A 190 13.01 39.70 2.34
N PHE A 191 12.35 38.66 1.83
CA PHE A 191 11.80 37.55 2.60
C PHE A 191 12.76 36.36 2.49
N ASP A 192 13.18 35.79 3.61
CA ASP A 192 13.94 34.55 3.67
C ASP A 192 13.19 33.55 4.55
N GLY A 193 12.65 32.50 3.92
CA GLY A 193 11.80 31.49 4.56
C GLY A 193 12.56 30.47 5.42
N GLY A 194 13.91 30.43 5.33
CA GLY A 194 14.71 29.48 6.08
C GLY A 194 14.48 28.02 5.64
N SER A 195 14.44 27.10 6.60
CA SER A 195 14.26 25.66 6.35
C SER A 195 13.00 25.06 6.97
N ALA A 196 12.29 25.82 7.81
CA ALA A 196 11.08 25.37 8.48
C ALA A 196 9.85 25.47 7.57
N GLN A 197 8.78 24.73 7.88
CA GLN A 197 7.53 24.78 7.12
C GLN A 197 6.90 26.19 7.15
N ILE A 198 6.32 26.58 6.02
CA ILE A 198 5.50 27.79 5.92
C ILE A 198 4.10 27.35 5.45
N SER A 199 3.05 27.74 6.17
CA SER A 199 1.66 27.51 5.77
C SER A 199 0.97 28.82 5.39
N VAL A 200 0.25 28.83 4.27
CA VAL A 200 -0.48 29.99 3.77
C VAL A 200 -1.88 29.60 3.29
N ASP A 201 -2.91 30.04 4.00
CA ASP A 201 -4.29 29.56 3.76
C ASP A 201 -4.97 30.33 2.62
N THR A 202 -4.63 31.61 2.39
CA THR A 202 -5.36 32.44 1.40
C THR A 202 -4.63 32.68 0.08
N ALA A 203 -3.38 33.15 0.10
CA ALA A 203 -2.60 33.39 -1.14
C ALA A 203 -1.14 33.80 -0.86
N VAL A 204 -0.26 33.51 -1.82
CA VAL A 204 1.07 34.13 -1.91
C VAL A 204 1.09 35.16 -3.05
N SER A 205 1.47 36.41 -2.74
CA SER A 205 1.53 37.51 -3.71
C SER A 205 2.88 38.20 -3.73
N ILE A 206 3.59 38.09 -4.86
CA ILE A 206 4.90 38.71 -5.07
C ILE A 206 4.77 39.77 -6.17
N THR A 207 4.84 41.03 -5.77
CA THR A 207 4.76 42.20 -6.66
C THR A 207 6.07 42.99 -6.71
N GLY A 208 6.99 42.74 -5.76
CA GLY A 208 8.31 43.36 -5.69
C GLY A 208 9.20 42.72 -4.62
N GLY A 209 10.48 43.14 -4.56
CA GLY A 209 11.46 42.62 -3.60
C GLY A 209 12.11 41.30 -4.02
N THR A 210 12.74 40.63 -3.07
CA THR A 210 13.30 39.28 -3.21
C THR A 210 12.62 38.36 -2.21
N PHE A 211 11.98 37.31 -2.71
CA PHE A 211 11.33 36.28 -1.90
C PHE A 211 12.10 34.98 -2.08
N THR A 212 12.79 34.54 -1.04
CA THR A 212 13.41 33.22 -0.97
C THR A 212 12.51 32.33 -0.14
N SER A 213 11.96 31.29 -0.76
CA SER A 213 11.08 30.32 -0.10
C SER A 213 11.82 29.55 0.99
N THR A 214 11.07 28.77 1.77
CA THR A 214 11.68 27.75 2.63
C THR A 214 12.31 26.64 1.80
N SER A 215 13.38 26.02 2.30
CA SER A 215 13.94 24.78 1.73
C SER A 215 13.15 23.52 2.13
N GLY A 216 12.15 23.66 3.01
CA GLY A 216 11.18 22.60 3.34
C GLY A 216 9.89 22.75 2.53
N TYR A 217 8.74 22.64 3.20
CA TYR A 217 7.43 22.78 2.58
C TYR A 217 6.87 24.20 2.70
N LEU A 218 6.49 24.78 1.57
CA LEU A 218 5.52 25.86 1.51
C LEU A 218 4.16 25.25 1.19
N LEU A 219 3.36 25.04 2.24
CA LEU A 219 1.98 24.60 2.13
C LEU A 219 1.12 25.80 1.73
N LEU A 220 0.43 25.69 0.61
CA LEU A 220 -0.41 26.73 0.07
C LEU A 220 -1.81 26.17 -0.14
N GLU A 221 -2.78 26.66 0.61
CA GLU A 221 -4.19 26.42 0.27
C GLU A 221 -4.63 27.44 -0.79
N GLY A 222 -4.08 28.66 -0.77
CA GLY A 222 -4.47 29.76 -1.66
C GLY A 222 -3.99 29.78 -3.11
N ASP A 223 -4.24 30.92 -3.78
CA ASP A 223 -3.69 31.22 -5.11
C ASP A 223 -2.21 31.64 -5.05
N TRP A 224 -1.48 31.39 -6.14
CA TRP A 224 -0.12 31.89 -6.36
C TRP A 224 -0.12 33.04 -7.37
N SER A 225 0.51 34.17 -7.03
CA SER A 225 0.67 35.29 -7.97
C SER A 225 2.02 35.97 -7.89
N LYS A 226 2.73 35.99 -9.03
CA LYS A 226 4.02 36.70 -9.18
C LYS A 226 3.99 37.68 -10.34
N THR A 227 3.63 38.94 -10.07
CA THR A 227 3.59 40.01 -11.09
C THR A 227 4.85 40.89 -11.11
N GLY A 228 5.75 40.71 -10.14
CA GLY A 228 7.03 41.43 -10.06
C GLY A 228 8.00 40.78 -9.06
N GLY A 229 9.11 41.46 -8.78
CA GLY A 229 10.13 40.96 -7.84
C GLY A 229 10.93 39.76 -8.34
N THR A 230 11.69 39.15 -7.42
CA THR A 230 12.48 37.92 -7.62
C THR A 230 11.95 36.85 -6.68
N PHE A 231 11.73 35.65 -7.19
CA PHE A 231 11.41 34.46 -6.41
C PHE A 231 12.56 33.47 -6.51
N ASN A 232 13.02 32.95 -5.38
CA ASN A 232 13.99 31.87 -5.29
C ASN A 232 13.33 30.71 -4.55
N HIS A 233 13.20 29.55 -5.19
CA HIS A 233 12.55 28.37 -4.61
C HIS A 233 13.32 27.74 -3.45
N ASN A 234 14.63 28.02 -3.31
CA ASN A 234 15.49 27.54 -2.21
C ASN A 234 15.55 26.01 -2.08
N ASN A 235 15.46 25.29 -3.20
CA ASN A 235 15.36 23.83 -3.28
C ASN A 235 14.21 23.23 -2.43
N GLY A 236 13.17 24.02 -2.12
CA GLY A 236 12.02 23.57 -1.35
C GLY A 236 10.81 23.24 -2.22
N ILE A 237 9.82 22.61 -1.59
CA ILE A 237 8.61 22.11 -2.24
C ILE A 237 7.48 23.12 -2.04
N VAL A 238 6.76 23.46 -3.11
CA VAL A 238 5.46 24.12 -3.01
C VAL A 238 4.38 23.05 -3.08
N TYR A 239 3.62 22.91 -2.01
CA TYR A 239 2.53 21.94 -1.92
C TYR A 239 1.19 22.67 -1.99
N LEU A 240 0.42 22.42 -3.04
CA LEU A 240 -0.94 22.92 -3.21
C LEU A 240 -1.89 22.01 -2.44
N TYR A 241 -2.61 22.57 -1.46
CA TYR A 241 -3.54 21.80 -0.65
C TYR A 241 -4.82 21.45 -1.42
N CYS A 242 -5.69 20.63 -0.85
CA CYS A 242 -6.86 20.04 -1.54
C CYS A 242 -7.99 21.06 -1.83
N GLN A 243 -7.74 22.05 -2.70
CA GLN A 243 -8.74 23.01 -3.21
C GLN A 243 -8.41 23.53 -4.61
N THR A 244 -9.23 24.44 -5.14
CA THR A 244 -8.99 25.07 -6.45
C THR A 244 -7.86 26.08 -6.35
N HIS A 245 -6.88 26.01 -7.25
CA HIS A 245 -5.74 26.94 -7.31
C HIS A 245 -5.62 27.63 -8.65
N THR A 246 -5.25 28.91 -8.62
CA THR A 246 -4.73 29.62 -9.78
C THR A 246 -3.27 29.99 -9.59
N ILE A 247 -2.42 29.58 -10.53
CA ILE A 247 -1.01 29.94 -10.60
C ILE A 247 -0.83 31.00 -11.69
N SER A 248 -0.43 32.21 -11.28
CA SER A 248 -0.26 33.36 -12.15
C SER A 248 1.14 33.98 -12.06
N GLY A 249 1.61 34.46 -13.21
CA GLY A 249 2.91 35.08 -13.40
C GLY A 249 4.04 34.08 -13.54
N ASP A 250 4.98 34.39 -14.45
CA ASP A 250 6.12 33.53 -14.75
C ASP A 250 6.95 33.24 -13.48
N THR A 251 6.96 31.97 -13.09
CA THR A 251 7.58 31.50 -11.84
C THR A 251 8.33 30.20 -12.11
N THR A 252 9.51 30.08 -11.51
CA THR A 252 10.28 28.84 -11.46
C THR A 252 10.17 28.25 -10.06
N PHE A 253 9.58 27.06 -9.96
CA PHE A 253 9.53 26.26 -8.73
C PHE A 253 10.62 25.18 -8.77
N ASN A 254 11.05 24.72 -7.59
CA ASN A 254 11.86 23.49 -7.53
C ASN A 254 10.94 22.31 -7.83
N ASP A 255 10.10 21.98 -6.85
CA ASP A 255 9.06 20.98 -6.94
C ASP A 255 7.72 21.64 -6.67
N LEU A 256 6.71 21.20 -7.41
CA LEU A 256 5.33 21.66 -7.27
C LEU A 256 4.43 20.44 -7.20
N TYR A 257 3.82 20.24 -6.03
CA TYR A 257 2.97 19.07 -5.75
C TYR A 257 1.52 19.48 -5.56
N ALA A 258 0.63 18.62 -6.05
CA ALA A 258 -0.80 18.70 -5.87
C ALA A 258 -1.38 17.28 -5.85
N ASP A 259 -1.29 16.63 -4.68
CA ASP A 259 -1.70 15.24 -4.47
C ASP A 259 -2.99 15.21 -3.65
N CYS A 260 -4.10 15.47 -4.34
CA CYS A 260 -5.35 15.78 -3.68
C CYS A 260 -6.39 14.68 -3.98
N GLN A 261 -7.15 14.32 -2.95
CA GLN A 261 -8.05 13.16 -2.96
C GLN A 261 -9.53 13.56 -3.06
N SER A 262 -9.88 14.71 -3.66
CA SER A 262 -11.28 15.04 -3.97
C SER A 262 -11.50 15.40 -5.45
N SER A 263 -12.78 15.42 -5.85
CA SER A 263 -13.20 15.58 -7.25
C SER A 263 -13.62 17.02 -7.61
N THR A 264 -13.40 18.00 -6.73
CA THR A 264 -13.84 19.40 -6.91
C THR A 264 -12.66 20.38 -7.06
N GLU A 265 -11.48 19.90 -7.43
CA GLU A 265 -10.19 20.58 -7.20
C GLU A 265 -9.45 20.89 -8.50
N ASP A 266 -9.80 22.01 -9.14
CA ASP A 266 -9.13 22.40 -10.39
C ASP A 266 -7.82 23.17 -10.15
N ILE A 267 -6.84 22.95 -11.01
CA ILE A 267 -5.58 23.71 -11.04
C ILE A 267 -5.53 24.50 -12.34
N TYR A 268 -5.53 25.81 -12.23
CA TYR A 268 -5.47 26.73 -13.35
C TYR A 268 -4.09 27.38 -13.49
N PHE A 269 -3.50 27.28 -14.69
CA PHE A 269 -2.28 27.99 -15.06
C PHE A 269 -2.62 29.21 -15.94
N GLU A 270 -1.96 30.34 -15.70
CA GLU A 270 -2.22 31.57 -16.46
C GLU A 270 -2.02 31.38 -17.98
N ALA A 271 -3.06 31.67 -18.76
CA ALA A 271 -3.02 31.64 -20.20
C ALA A 271 -1.90 32.55 -20.77
N GLY A 272 -1.01 31.96 -21.55
CA GLY A 272 0.18 32.63 -22.10
C GLY A 272 1.33 32.85 -21.11
N GLY A 273 1.13 32.55 -19.82
CA GLY A 273 2.18 32.52 -18.80
C GLY A 273 2.97 31.22 -18.84
N THR A 274 4.21 31.26 -18.34
CA THR A 274 5.08 30.08 -18.25
C THR A 274 5.38 29.73 -16.80
N THR A 275 4.98 28.54 -16.37
CA THR A 275 5.43 27.96 -15.11
C THR A 275 6.59 27.01 -15.40
N THR A 276 7.75 27.24 -14.78
CA THR A 276 8.92 26.38 -14.92
C THR A 276 9.11 25.51 -13.69
N ILE A 277 9.44 24.25 -13.87
CA ILE A 277 9.67 23.27 -12.80
C ILE A 277 11.08 22.69 -12.97
N ASP A 278 11.98 23.03 -12.05
CA ASP A 278 13.39 22.60 -12.09
C ASP A 278 13.58 21.15 -11.62
N GLY A 279 12.77 20.72 -10.65
CA GLY A 279 12.68 19.35 -10.13
C GLY A 279 11.43 18.65 -10.66
N MET A 280 10.50 18.29 -9.77
CA MET A 280 9.34 17.45 -10.07
C MET A 280 8.02 18.22 -10.06
N LEU A 281 7.21 18.03 -11.10
CA LEU A 281 5.80 18.38 -11.11
C LEU A 281 4.98 17.14 -10.81
N ARG A 282 4.33 17.07 -9.65
CA ARG A 282 3.49 15.94 -9.25
C ARG A 282 2.05 16.37 -9.07
N VAL A 283 1.13 15.78 -9.83
CA VAL A 283 -0.29 16.14 -9.83
C VAL A 283 -1.14 14.87 -9.87
N VAL A 284 -1.70 14.48 -8.71
CA VAL A 284 -2.39 13.20 -8.51
C VAL A 284 -3.82 13.41 -8.01
N GLY A 285 -4.78 12.61 -8.49
CA GLY A 285 -6.21 12.71 -8.15
C GLY A 285 -6.87 11.39 -7.79
N THR A 286 -8.14 11.48 -7.37
CA THR A 286 -9.05 10.33 -7.24
C THR A 286 -9.55 9.83 -8.58
N SER A 287 -10.30 8.72 -8.57
CA SER A 287 -10.98 8.15 -9.75
C SER A 287 -11.99 9.08 -10.43
N SER A 288 -12.43 10.18 -9.80
CA SER A 288 -13.20 11.24 -10.46
C SER A 288 -12.26 12.41 -10.78
N PRO A 289 -11.74 12.52 -12.00
CA PRO A 289 -10.55 13.32 -12.28
C PRO A 289 -10.83 14.83 -12.28
N PRO A 290 -10.11 15.65 -11.49
CA PRO A 290 -10.23 17.10 -11.54
C PRO A 290 -9.46 17.73 -12.73
N ASP A 291 -9.79 18.98 -13.07
CA ASP A 291 -9.22 19.69 -14.23
C ASP A 291 -7.84 20.30 -13.91
N VAL A 292 -6.87 20.07 -14.80
CA VAL A 292 -5.65 20.87 -14.96
C VAL A 292 -5.79 21.66 -16.25
N ALA A 293 -5.96 22.97 -16.14
CA ALA A 293 -6.40 23.79 -17.27
C ALA A 293 -5.70 25.14 -17.37
N SER A 294 -5.76 25.73 -18.56
CA SER A 294 -5.48 27.16 -18.74
C SER A 294 -6.58 28.02 -18.13
N THR A 295 -6.23 29.19 -17.60
CA THR A 295 -7.22 30.19 -17.10
C THR A 295 -8.14 30.73 -18.20
N ILE A 296 -7.79 30.57 -19.48
CA ILE A 296 -8.60 31.01 -20.62
C ILE A 296 -8.79 29.83 -21.59
N PRO A 297 -10.01 29.27 -21.70
CA PRO A 297 -10.30 28.20 -22.64
C PRO A 297 -9.96 28.56 -24.09
N GLY A 298 -9.27 27.67 -24.80
CA GLY A 298 -8.76 27.83 -26.15
C GLY A 298 -7.48 28.66 -26.27
N SER A 299 -6.85 29.04 -25.16
CA SER A 299 -5.54 29.70 -25.14
C SER A 299 -4.60 28.91 -24.23
N PRO A 300 -3.45 28.43 -24.74
CA PRO A 300 -2.60 27.54 -23.96
C PRO A 300 -1.96 28.24 -22.76
N ALA A 301 -1.81 27.49 -21.67
CA ALA A 301 -0.88 27.80 -20.60
C ALA A 301 0.39 26.95 -20.78
N TYR A 302 1.55 27.54 -20.50
CA TYR A 302 2.84 26.90 -20.77
C TYR A 302 3.45 26.33 -19.49
N ILE A 303 3.82 25.06 -19.51
CA ILE A 303 4.55 24.40 -18.42
C ILE A 303 5.90 23.95 -18.95
N ASN A 304 6.98 24.56 -18.49
CA ASN A 304 8.35 24.17 -18.84
C ASN A 304 8.88 23.16 -17.81
N ILE A 305 8.88 21.89 -18.19
CA ILE A 305 9.44 20.80 -17.41
C ILE A 305 10.94 20.70 -17.71
N VAL A 306 11.77 21.04 -16.72
CA VAL A 306 13.23 20.89 -16.78
C VAL A 306 13.68 19.60 -16.10
N GLY A 307 13.05 19.25 -14.97
CA GLY A 307 13.19 17.94 -14.34
C GLY A 307 12.15 16.95 -14.88
N ASP A 308 11.25 16.47 -14.03
CA ASP A 308 10.28 15.43 -14.40
C ASP A 308 8.83 15.80 -14.07
N SER A 309 7.89 15.05 -14.65
CA SER A 309 6.46 15.24 -14.43
C SER A 309 5.71 13.92 -14.19
N PHE A 310 4.78 13.96 -13.25
CA PHE A 310 3.91 12.85 -12.91
C PHE A 310 2.46 13.34 -12.84
N PHE A 311 1.63 12.83 -13.75
CA PHE A 311 0.19 13.08 -13.76
C PHE A 311 -0.56 11.75 -13.63
N ALA A 312 -1.52 11.71 -12.70
CA ALA A 312 -2.43 10.58 -12.54
C ALA A 312 -3.84 11.05 -12.18
N ASN A 313 -4.84 10.45 -12.84
CA ASN A 313 -6.26 10.73 -12.65
C ASN A 313 -6.62 12.23 -12.79
N LYS A 314 -6.29 12.84 -13.92
CA LYS A 314 -6.53 14.27 -14.21
C LYS A 314 -7.16 14.52 -15.58
N ILE A 315 -7.96 15.57 -15.71
CA ILE A 315 -8.40 16.05 -17.03
C ILE A 315 -7.48 17.19 -17.43
N LEU A 316 -6.80 17.11 -18.57
CA LEU A 316 -5.95 18.19 -19.05
C LEU A 316 -6.66 18.97 -20.16
N THR A 317 -6.65 20.31 -20.08
CA THR A 317 -7.25 21.21 -21.06
C THR A 317 -6.35 22.41 -21.37
N ASP A 318 -6.03 22.64 -22.64
CA ASP A 318 -5.22 23.79 -23.09
C ASP A 318 -3.84 23.89 -22.39
N ILE A 319 -3.18 22.75 -22.11
CA ILE A 319 -1.83 22.70 -21.51
C ILE A 319 -0.78 22.42 -22.58
N GLU A 320 0.25 23.26 -22.66
CA GLU A 320 1.40 23.06 -23.56
C GLU A 320 2.70 22.88 -22.77
N ALA A 321 3.30 21.70 -22.89
CA ALA A 321 4.59 21.42 -22.28
C ALA A 321 5.72 22.00 -23.14
N VAL A 322 6.51 22.92 -22.59
CA VAL A 322 7.62 23.61 -23.28
C VAL A 322 8.94 23.16 -22.67
N GLY A 323 9.39 21.97 -23.02
CA GLY A 323 10.52 21.30 -22.38
C GLY A 323 10.39 19.80 -22.62
N GLU A 324 10.60 19.02 -21.58
CA GLU A 324 10.25 17.60 -21.61
C GLU A 324 8.72 17.39 -21.78
N THR A 325 8.35 16.28 -22.40
CA THR A 325 6.95 15.90 -22.61
C THR A 325 6.28 15.60 -21.26
N ILE A 326 5.09 16.18 -21.02
CA ILE A 326 4.28 15.79 -19.87
C ILE A 326 3.73 14.38 -20.10
N ARG A 327 4.00 13.45 -19.19
CA ARG A 327 3.53 12.06 -19.26
C ARG A 327 2.38 11.84 -18.29
N CYS A 328 1.21 11.49 -18.80
CA CYS A 328 0.18 10.89 -17.98
C CYS A 328 0.39 9.39 -17.90
N ARG A 329 0.58 8.87 -16.68
CA ARG A 329 0.84 7.44 -16.44
C ARG A 329 -0.42 6.62 -16.17
N ALA A 330 -1.46 7.23 -15.58
CA ALA A 330 -2.70 6.53 -15.27
C ALA A 330 -3.90 7.47 -15.25
N GLY A 331 -5.04 7.04 -15.82
CA GLY A 331 -6.35 7.66 -15.59
C GLY A 331 -6.53 9.11 -16.05
N CYS A 332 -5.63 9.71 -16.83
CA CYS A 332 -5.86 11.07 -17.35
C CYS A 332 -6.71 11.08 -18.61
N THR A 333 -7.49 12.15 -18.77
CA THR A 333 -8.33 12.39 -19.94
C THR A 333 -7.87 13.64 -20.69
N ASN A 334 -7.79 13.54 -22.02
CA ASN A 334 -7.52 14.66 -22.90
C ASN A 334 -8.83 15.40 -23.24
N ASN A 335 -9.02 16.61 -22.71
CA ASN A 335 -10.21 17.43 -22.99
C ASN A 335 -9.94 18.51 -24.07
N GLY A 336 -8.82 18.39 -24.78
CA GLY A 336 -8.48 19.19 -25.95
C GLY A 336 -7.56 20.37 -25.67
N GLY A 337 -6.92 20.87 -26.73
CA GLY A 337 -6.00 22.01 -26.67
C GLY A 337 -4.62 21.71 -26.07
N ASN A 338 -4.35 20.46 -25.70
CA ASN A 338 -3.07 20.05 -25.15
C ASN A 338 -2.01 19.84 -26.23
N ALA A 339 -0.75 20.18 -25.94
CA ALA A 339 0.38 19.98 -26.83
C ALA A 339 1.62 19.49 -26.06
N ASN A 340 2.37 18.55 -26.66
CA ASN A 340 3.50 17.87 -26.01
C ASN A 340 3.10 17.20 -24.67
N VAL A 341 1.91 16.60 -24.65
CA VAL A 341 1.36 15.82 -23.54
C VAL A 341 1.02 14.42 -24.05
N ARG A 342 1.48 13.38 -23.36
CA ARG A 342 1.18 11.98 -23.68
C ARG A 342 0.10 11.43 -22.77
N PHE A 343 -0.94 10.86 -23.36
CA PHE A 343 -2.03 10.17 -22.66
C PHE A 343 -1.92 8.67 -22.91
N GLY A 344 -1.38 7.93 -21.94
CA GLY A 344 -1.18 6.48 -22.00
C GLY A 344 0.18 6.03 -22.53
N GLU A 345 0.54 4.79 -22.20
CA GLU A 345 1.83 4.19 -22.56
C GLU A 345 1.85 3.66 -24.00
N PRO A 346 3.00 3.70 -24.69
CA PRO A 346 3.14 3.20 -26.06
C PRO A 346 3.07 1.67 -26.08
N GLY A 347 2.38 1.09 -27.05
CA GLY A 347 2.29 -0.35 -27.19
C GLY A 347 1.46 -0.83 -28.37
N TYR A 348 1.54 -2.12 -28.67
CA TYR A 348 0.78 -2.79 -29.73
C TYR A 348 -0.10 -3.88 -29.13
N ILE A 349 -1.37 -3.94 -29.53
CA ILE A 349 -2.26 -5.06 -29.23
C ILE A 349 -2.56 -5.77 -30.54
N VAL A 350 -2.17 -7.03 -30.61
CA VAL A 350 -2.43 -7.94 -31.73
C VAL A 350 -3.36 -9.04 -31.22
N SER A 351 -4.51 -9.23 -31.88
CA SER A 351 -5.43 -10.30 -31.49
C SER A 351 -4.94 -11.66 -31.95
N ASP A 352 -5.44 -12.72 -31.32
CA ASP A 352 -5.32 -14.07 -31.86
C ASP A 352 -5.84 -14.14 -33.30
N ILE A 353 -5.23 -15.01 -34.09
CA ILE A 353 -5.73 -15.32 -35.41
C ILE A 353 -7.00 -16.18 -35.30
N SER A 354 -7.99 -15.90 -36.12
CA SER A 354 -9.32 -16.53 -36.05
C SER A 354 -9.35 -18.04 -36.31
N GLY A 355 -8.22 -18.66 -36.65
CA GLY A 355 -8.08 -20.06 -37.02
C GLY A 355 -6.93 -20.29 -38.02
N PRO A 356 -6.72 -21.54 -38.46
CA PRO A 356 -5.75 -21.86 -39.50
C PRO A 356 -6.21 -21.33 -40.87
N THR A 357 -5.26 -21.16 -41.79
CA THR A 357 -5.57 -21.12 -43.23
C THR A 357 -5.64 -22.53 -43.79
N ASP A 358 -6.11 -22.69 -45.03
CA ASP A 358 -6.07 -23.99 -45.70
C ASP A 358 -5.67 -23.85 -47.17
N GLU A 359 -5.14 -24.93 -47.71
CA GLU A 359 -4.70 -25.02 -49.10
C GLU A 359 -5.86 -24.98 -50.11
N SER A 360 -7.12 -24.96 -49.68
CA SER A 360 -8.25 -24.72 -50.58
C SER A 360 -8.48 -23.23 -50.83
N GLY A 361 -7.63 -22.37 -50.23
CA GLY A 361 -7.75 -20.91 -50.23
C GLY A 361 -8.49 -20.38 -48.99
N GLY A 362 -8.54 -21.16 -47.91
CA GLY A 362 -9.11 -20.78 -46.63
C GLY A 362 -8.44 -19.53 -46.07
N THR A 363 -9.25 -18.69 -45.42
CA THR A 363 -8.79 -17.40 -44.88
C THR A 363 -8.94 -17.36 -43.38
N ALA A 364 -7.98 -16.73 -42.73
CA ALA A 364 -8.04 -16.36 -41.32
C ALA A 364 -7.79 -14.86 -41.14
N THR A 365 -8.22 -14.29 -40.02
CA THR A 365 -8.07 -12.86 -39.75
C THR A 365 -7.54 -12.61 -38.35
N PHE A 366 -6.74 -11.57 -38.20
CA PHE A 366 -6.34 -10.99 -36.93
C PHE A 366 -6.44 -9.47 -36.99
N THR A 367 -6.37 -8.80 -35.85
CA THR A 367 -6.44 -7.33 -35.74
C THR A 367 -5.24 -6.77 -35.02
N VAL A 368 -4.86 -5.54 -35.36
CA VAL A 368 -3.80 -4.77 -34.69
C VAL A 368 -4.34 -3.40 -34.29
N ARG A 369 -4.06 -2.93 -33.07
CA ARG A 369 -4.25 -1.53 -32.64
C ARG A 369 -3.07 -1.07 -31.78
N LEU A 370 -2.96 0.25 -31.56
CA LEU A 370 -2.02 0.81 -30.58
C LEU A 370 -2.66 0.90 -29.19
N VAL A 371 -1.82 0.85 -28.14
CA VAL A 371 -2.21 1.05 -26.74
C VAL A 371 -2.39 2.54 -26.43
N GLY A 372 -1.39 3.36 -26.74
CA GLY A 372 -1.38 4.81 -26.50
C GLY A 372 -1.39 5.66 -27.77
N GLU A 373 -1.80 6.92 -27.66
CA GLU A 373 -1.79 7.85 -28.80
C GLU A 373 -0.34 8.21 -29.19
N PRO A 374 0.08 8.09 -30.46
CA PRO A 374 1.40 8.57 -30.90
C PRO A 374 1.48 10.10 -30.92
N LEU A 375 2.63 10.66 -30.57
CA LEU A 375 2.84 12.11 -30.48
C LEU A 375 2.98 12.76 -31.87
N ASP A 376 1.92 13.42 -32.34
CA ASP A 376 1.90 14.28 -33.54
C ASP A 376 2.50 13.66 -34.82
N THR A 377 2.51 12.32 -34.90
CA THR A 377 3.10 11.56 -36.01
C THR A 377 2.40 10.22 -36.20
N ASN A 378 2.63 9.60 -37.36
CA ASN A 378 2.01 8.33 -37.70
C ASN A 378 2.96 7.15 -37.40
N VAL A 379 2.40 6.07 -36.87
CA VAL A 379 3.08 4.78 -36.73
C VAL A 379 2.70 3.89 -37.92
N THR A 380 3.68 3.58 -38.76
CA THR A 380 3.49 2.72 -39.94
C THR A 380 4.15 1.37 -39.74
N ILE A 381 3.37 0.29 -39.62
CA ILE A 381 3.85 -1.08 -39.39
C ILE A 381 3.85 -1.85 -40.73
N PRO A 382 5.01 -2.28 -41.27
CA PRO A 382 5.06 -3.18 -42.41
C PRO A 382 4.45 -4.56 -42.08
N VAL A 383 3.76 -5.19 -43.02
CA VAL A 383 3.18 -6.54 -42.85
C VAL A 383 3.65 -7.45 -43.98
N SER A 384 4.15 -8.64 -43.65
CA SER A 384 4.63 -9.62 -44.63
C SER A 384 4.43 -11.06 -44.16
N SER A 385 4.53 -12.04 -45.06
CA SER A 385 4.51 -13.47 -44.71
C SER A 385 5.92 -14.04 -44.78
N SER A 386 6.31 -14.85 -43.80
CA SER A 386 7.59 -15.56 -43.78
C SER A 386 7.68 -16.63 -44.87
N ASN A 387 6.52 -17.18 -45.28
CA ASN A 387 6.42 -18.11 -46.39
C ASN A 387 5.20 -17.81 -47.26
N THR A 388 5.41 -17.07 -48.35
CA THR A 388 4.34 -16.73 -49.30
C THR A 388 3.84 -17.92 -50.12
N ALA A 389 4.52 -19.08 -50.07
CA ALA A 389 4.02 -20.31 -50.67
C ALA A 389 2.92 -20.97 -49.82
N GLU A 390 2.87 -20.68 -48.51
CA GLU A 390 1.84 -21.18 -47.59
C GLU A 390 0.71 -20.18 -47.35
N GLY A 391 1.03 -18.89 -47.32
CA GLY A 391 0.02 -17.89 -47.03
C GLY A 391 0.41 -16.48 -47.42
N THR A 392 -0.58 -15.71 -47.82
CA THR A 392 -0.44 -14.30 -48.25
C THR A 392 -1.32 -13.37 -47.41
N VAL A 393 -0.88 -12.12 -47.26
CA VAL A 393 -1.57 -11.09 -46.47
C VAL A 393 -2.30 -10.08 -47.36
N SER A 394 -3.44 -9.56 -46.88
CA SER A 394 -4.27 -8.61 -47.63
C SER A 394 -3.69 -7.20 -47.73
N THR A 395 -2.77 -6.82 -46.83
CA THR A 395 -2.13 -5.51 -46.79
C THR A 395 -0.62 -5.65 -46.55
N ALA A 396 0.16 -4.70 -47.08
CA ALA A 396 1.62 -4.67 -46.89
C ALA A 396 2.06 -3.74 -45.76
N SER A 397 1.13 -2.95 -45.19
CA SER A 397 1.40 -2.06 -44.06
C SER A 397 0.11 -1.61 -43.37
N LEU A 398 0.17 -1.37 -42.06
CA LEU A 398 -0.85 -0.73 -41.23
C LEU A 398 -0.38 0.68 -40.87
N ILE A 399 -1.29 1.67 -40.89
CA ILE A 399 -0.95 3.07 -40.57
C ILE A 399 -1.87 3.57 -39.46
N PHE A 400 -1.28 3.87 -38.31
CA PHE A 400 -1.94 4.46 -37.16
C PHE A 400 -1.56 5.94 -37.05
N THR A 401 -2.55 6.80 -36.91
CA THR A 401 -2.45 8.24 -36.67
C THR A 401 -2.91 8.53 -35.24
N PRO A 402 -2.61 9.73 -34.69
CA PRO A 402 -3.12 10.12 -33.37
C PRO A 402 -4.66 10.03 -33.26
N ALA A 403 -5.38 10.19 -34.37
CA ALA A 403 -6.84 10.12 -34.38
C ALA A 403 -7.42 8.69 -34.49
N ASN A 404 -6.66 7.69 -34.92
CA ASN A 404 -7.17 6.33 -35.13
C ASN A 404 -6.37 5.23 -34.42
N PHE A 405 -5.42 5.61 -33.55
CA PHE A 405 -4.50 4.69 -32.87
C PHE A 405 -5.21 3.51 -32.17
N ALA A 406 -6.32 3.80 -31.50
CA ALA A 406 -7.10 2.81 -30.75
C ALA A 406 -8.08 2.00 -31.62
N THR A 407 -8.26 2.35 -32.91
CA THR A 407 -9.17 1.63 -33.81
C THR A 407 -8.48 0.36 -34.34
N PRO A 408 -9.00 -0.85 -34.07
CA PRO A 408 -8.42 -2.08 -34.61
C PRO A 408 -8.43 -2.10 -36.14
N GLN A 409 -7.28 -2.39 -36.74
CA GLN A 409 -7.11 -2.62 -38.17
C GLN A 409 -7.01 -4.12 -38.44
N THR A 410 -7.88 -4.65 -39.29
CA THR A 410 -7.94 -6.08 -39.62
C THR A 410 -6.97 -6.44 -40.74
N VAL A 411 -6.17 -7.50 -40.51
CA VAL A 411 -5.36 -8.17 -41.54
C VAL A 411 -6.04 -9.50 -41.88
N THR A 412 -6.16 -9.78 -43.17
CA THR A 412 -6.68 -11.07 -43.67
C THR A 412 -5.52 -11.86 -44.24
N VAL A 413 -5.37 -13.09 -43.77
CA VAL A 413 -4.40 -14.07 -44.24
C VAL A 413 -5.13 -15.09 -45.10
N THR A 414 -4.59 -15.40 -46.28
CA THR A 414 -5.17 -16.35 -47.24
C THR A 414 -4.17 -17.46 -47.50
N GLY A 415 -4.59 -18.70 -47.25
CA GLY A 415 -3.81 -19.91 -47.53
C GLY A 415 -3.53 -20.05 -49.03
N VAL A 416 -2.36 -20.58 -49.35
CA VAL A 416 -1.91 -20.86 -50.70
C VAL A 416 -1.73 -22.37 -50.83
N ASN A 417 -2.25 -22.93 -51.91
CA ASN A 417 -2.16 -24.37 -52.19
C ASN A 417 -0.82 -24.71 -52.84
N ASP A 418 -0.19 -25.81 -52.43
CA ASP A 418 0.80 -26.46 -53.26
C ASP A 418 0.31 -27.78 -53.92
N SER A 419 1.09 -28.85 -54.02
CA SER A 419 0.62 -30.15 -54.54
C SER A 419 1.37 -31.30 -53.86
N LEU A 420 1.89 -31.04 -52.68
CA LEU A 420 2.67 -31.95 -51.87
C LEU A 420 1.82 -32.29 -50.64
N ASP A 421 1.56 -33.59 -50.45
CA ASP A 421 1.02 -34.11 -49.20
C ASP A 421 2.14 -34.10 -48.16
N ASP A 422 2.27 -32.97 -47.45
CA ASP A 422 3.28 -32.72 -46.43
C ASP A 422 2.70 -32.34 -45.06
N GLY A 423 1.38 -32.38 -44.91
CA GLY A 423 0.67 -32.04 -43.68
C GLY A 423 0.58 -30.53 -43.45
N GLY A 424 -0.04 -30.12 -42.33
CA GLY A 424 -0.20 -28.69 -42.05
C GLY A 424 1.15 -27.96 -41.86
N VAL A 425 1.45 -27.00 -42.73
CA VAL A 425 2.71 -26.23 -42.67
C VAL A 425 2.54 -24.96 -41.85
N ALA A 426 3.38 -24.80 -40.82
CA ALA A 426 3.43 -23.59 -40.01
C ALA A 426 4.22 -22.47 -40.72
N TYR A 427 3.71 -21.24 -40.66
CA TYR A 427 4.37 -20.02 -41.12
C TYR A 427 3.97 -18.84 -40.23
N THR A 428 4.60 -17.68 -40.45
CA THR A 428 4.44 -16.52 -39.58
C THR A 428 4.10 -15.30 -40.42
N ILE A 429 3.12 -14.52 -39.99
CA ILE A 429 2.91 -13.16 -40.49
C ILE A 429 3.75 -12.21 -39.65
N ILE A 430 4.75 -11.62 -40.32
CA ILE A 430 5.72 -10.72 -39.73
C ILE A 430 5.14 -9.30 -39.72
N LEU A 431 4.98 -8.73 -38.54
CA LEU A 431 4.74 -7.31 -38.31
C LEU A 431 6.10 -6.63 -38.14
N GLY A 432 6.60 -6.05 -39.24
CA GLY A 432 7.95 -5.49 -39.29
C GLY A 432 8.12 -4.22 -38.44
N THR A 433 9.38 -3.78 -38.31
CA THR A 433 9.73 -2.61 -37.52
C THR A 433 8.93 -1.38 -37.96
N PRO A 434 8.23 -0.72 -37.02
CA PRO A 434 7.41 0.45 -37.31
C PRO A 434 8.26 1.63 -37.79
N THR A 435 7.77 2.37 -38.79
CA THR A 435 8.35 3.66 -39.19
C THR A 435 7.53 4.78 -38.57
N THR A 436 8.16 5.56 -37.70
CA THR A 436 7.56 6.70 -36.98
C THR A 436 8.66 7.67 -36.53
N THR A 437 8.29 8.92 -36.23
CA THR A 437 9.18 9.88 -35.55
C THR A 437 8.95 9.96 -34.06
N ASP A 438 7.94 9.25 -33.54
CA ASP A 438 7.71 9.09 -32.11
C ASP A 438 8.74 8.10 -31.61
N ALA A 439 9.74 8.60 -30.87
CA ALA A 439 10.87 7.80 -30.43
C ALA A 439 10.44 6.57 -29.62
N LEU A 440 9.34 6.66 -28.88
CA LEU A 440 8.87 5.58 -28.02
C LEU A 440 8.12 4.50 -28.82
N TYR A 441 7.46 4.83 -29.93
CA TYR A 441 6.95 3.82 -30.86
C TYR A 441 8.02 3.30 -31.83
N ALA A 442 9.10 4.06 -32.07
CA ALA A 442 10.17 3.65 -32.98
C ALA A 442 11.03 2.49 -32.43
N VAL A 443 11.10 2.35 -31.10
CA VAL A 443 11.89 1.32 -30.41
C VAL A 443 11.10 0.04 -30.10
N LEU A 444 9.76 0.08 -30.22
CA LEU A 444 8.91 -1.07 -29.94
C LEU A 444 8.72 -1.94 -31.19
N ASN A 445 8.69 -3.26 -31.01
CA ASN A 445 8.37 -4.21 -32.07
C ASN A 445 6.99 -4.85 -31.82
N PRO A 446 6.04 -4.77 -32.77
CA PRO A 446 4.78 -5.49 -32.66
C PRO A 446 5.00 -7.01 -32.74
N PRO A 447 4.23 -7.82 -31.97
CA PRO A 447 4.38 -9.28 -32.00
C PRO A 447 3.90 -9.88 -33.33
N ASP A 448 4.67 -10.83 -33.84
CA ASP A 448 4.34 -11.57 -35.06
C ASP A 448 3.22 -12.59 -34.83
N VAL A 449 2.49 -12.95 -35.88
CA VAL A 449 1.32 -13.85 -35.78
C VAL A 449 1.65 -15.23 -36.38
N ALA A 450 1.63 -16.27 -35.55
CA ALA A 450 1.80 -17.65 -35.99
C ALA A 450 0.53 -18.17 -36.70
N VAL A 451 0.71 -18.86 -37.82
CA VAL A 451 -0.37 -19.41 -38.66
C VAL A 451 0.00 -20.81 -39.13
N VAL A 452 -0.98 -21.69 -39.24
CA VAL A 452 -0.82 -23.00 -39.90
C VAL A 452 -1.69 -23.02 -41.14
N ASN A 453 -1.11 -23.44 -42.27
CA ASN A 453 -1.83 -23.74 -43.50
C ASN A 453 -2.18 -25.23 -43.50
N ALA A 454 -3.47 -25.58 -43.38
CA ALA A 454 -3.91 -26.96 -43.33
C ALA A 454 -3.91 -27.61 -44.71
N ASP A 455 -3.24 -28.77 -44.79
CA ASP A 455 -3.13 -29.62 -45.98
C ASP A 455 -4.49 -30.20 -46.39
N ASN A 456 -4.75 -30.23 -47.70
CA ASN A 456 -5.96 -30.80 -48.27
C ASN A 456 -5.74 -31.98 -49.24
N ASP A 457 -4.50 -32.45 -49.38
CA ASP A 457 -4.13 -33.62 -50.17
C ASP A 457 -4.22 -34.92 -49.33
N ASP A 458 -4.53 -36.07 -49.96
CA ASP A 458 -4.78 -37.38 -49.29
C ASP A 458 -3.83 -38.46 -49.85
N PRO A 459 -3.11 -39.25 -49.03
CA PRO A 459 -2.22 -40.30 -49.48
C PRO A 459 -2.98 -41.54 -50.01
N ASP A 460 -3.36 -41.49 -51.29
CA ASP A 460 -3.61 -42.61 -52.23
C ASP A 460 -4.23 -43.94 -51.67
N GLY A 461 -5.55 -43.94 -51.48
CA GLY A 461 -6.52 -45.01 -51.86
C GLY A 461 -6.33 -46.50 -51.48
N SER A 462 -7.25 -47.06 -50.66
CA SER A 462 -7.76 -48.44 -50.83
C SER A 462 -9.01 -48.81 -49.97
N ILE A 463 -10.12 -49.08 -50.68
CA ILE A 463 -11.21 -50.06 -50.50
C ILE A 463 -12.06 -50.13 -49.21
N GLY A 464 -13.38 -50.02 -49.38
CA GLY A 464 -14.38 -50.31 -48.35
C GLY A 464 -14.81 -51.79 -48.29
N PHE A 465 -15.34 -52.19 -47.13
CA PHE A 465 -16.35 -53.25 -47.01
C PHE A 465 -17.35 -52.95 -45.88
N ASP A 466 -18.58 -53.30 -46.22
CA ASP A 466 -19.85 -53.16 -45.52
C ASP A 466 -20.05 -54.32 -44.51
N ASP A 467 -20.82 -54.04 -43.46
CA ASP A 467 -21.60 -54.96 -42.61
C ASP A 467 -20.92 -55.85 -41.53
N ALA A 468 -21.66 -55.93 -40.43
CA ALA A 468 -21.41 -56.57 -39.15
C ALA A 468 -21.23 -58.09 -39.21
N SER A 469 -20.46 -58.67 -38.27
CA SER A 469 -20.84 -59.85 -37.47
C SER A 469 -19.66 -60.52 -36.71
N LEU A 470 -19.90 -60.70 -35.39
CA LEU A 470 -19.56 -61.87 -34.56
C LEU A 470 -18.10 -62.15 -34.10
N PHE A 471 -17.99 -62.45 -32.80
CA PHE A 471 -17.20 -63.46 -32.05
C PHE A 471 -16.48 -62.86 -30.83
N SER A 472 -17.11 -62.83 -29.65
CA SER A 472 -17.18 -63.84 -28.56
C SER A 472 -15.95 -63.92 -27.65
N LEU A 473 -16.20 -63.58 -26.38
CA LEU A 473 -15.31 -63.64 -25.23
C LEU A 473 -15.11 -65.09 -24.76
N GLU A 474 -14.00 -65.72 -25.14
CA GLU A 474 -13.52 -66.97 -24.54
C GLU A 474 -12.05 -67.18 -24.91
N ASP A 475 -11.14 -66.65 -24.09
CA ASP A 475 -9.79 -67.22 -23.80
C ASP A 475 -8.90 -66.20 -23.06
N VAL A 476 -9.09 -66.01 -21.75
CA VAL A 476 -7.98 -65.63 -20.86
C VAL A 476 -8.14 -66.32 -19.50
N LYS A 477 -7.58 -67.53 -19.40
CA LYS A 477 -7.03 -68.03 -18.15
C LYS A 477 -5.52 -68.09 -18.33
N ASP A 478 -4.81 -67.64 -17.30
CA ASP A 478 -3.40 -67.92 -17.03
C ASP A 478 -2.41 -67.00 -17.75
N THR A 479 -1.95 -65.94 -17.08
CA THR A 479 -0.53 -65.77 -16.68
C THR A 479 -0.36 -64.48 -15.86
N ALA A 480 0.67 -64.48 -15.03
CA ALA A 480 0.86 -63.63 -13.86
C ALA A 480 1.40 -62.22 -14.14
N SER A 481 1.01 -61.30 -13.24
CA SER A 481 1.68 -60.05 -12.85
C SER A 481 1.60 -58.84 -13.80
N PRO A 482 1.53 -57.61 -13.25
CA PRO A 482 0.80 -56.50 -13.85
C PRO A 482 1.67 -55.69 -14.80
N ALA A 483 1.26 -55.60 -16.06
CA ALA A 483 1.63 -54.51 -16.94
C ALA A 483 0.40 -53.60 -17.04
N ALA A 484 0.49 -52.40 -16.47
CA ALA A 484 -0.47 -51.35 -16.71
C ALA A 484 -0.33 -50.91 -18.17
N LEU A 485 -1.33 -51.25 -18.97
CA LEU A 485 -1.56 -50.73 -20.31
C LEU A 485 -2.83 -49.88 -20.20
N TRP A 486 -2.65 -48.58 -20.36
CA TRP A 486 -3.69 -47.56 -20.45
C TRP A 486 -4.40 -47.66 -21.80
N PHE A 487 -5.72 -47.38 -21.84
CA PHE A 487 -6.34 -46.59 -22.90
C PHE A 487 -7.62 -45.90 -22.39
N GLN A 488 -7.80 -44.68 -22.91
CA GLN A 488 -8.77 -43.64 -22.57
C GLN A 488 -10.22 -43.91 -22.98
N ALA A 489 -11.05 -42.97 -22.50
CA ALA A 489 -12.49 -42.79 -22.58
C ALA A 489 -13.16 -42.95 -23.95
N GLY A 490 -14.44 -43.34 -23.88
CA GLY A 490 -15.47 -43.04 -24.87
C GLY A 490 -16.14 -44.26 -25.50
N ASP A 491 -17.20 -44.78 -24.86
CA ASP A 491 -18.51 -45.03 -25.51
C ASP A 491 -19.50 -45.67 -24.52
N GLY A 492 -20.59 -44.95 -24.22
CA GLY A 492 -21.45 -45.16 -23.06
C GLY A 492 -22.56 -46.22 -23.18
N ILE A 493 -23.12 -46.62 -22.04
CA ILE A 493 -24.43 -47.27 -21.92
C ILE A 493 -25.14 -46.79 -20.64
N THR A 494 -26.36 -46.29 -20.83
CA THR A 494 -27.35 -45.84 -19.85
C THR A 494 -28.03 -47.01 -19.12
N ALA A 495 -28.42 -46.85 -17.84
CA ALA A 495 -29.52 -47.64 -17.25
C ALA A 495 -30.23 -46.94 -16.08
N ASP A 496 -31.56 -47.03 -16.14
CA ASP A 496 -32.62 -46.39 -15.38
C ASP A 496 -33.11 -47.26 -14.19
N GLY A 497 -33.41 -46.64 -13.05
CA GLY A 497 -34.48 -47.04 -12.11
C GLY A 497 -34.35 -48.30 -11.23
N GLY A 498 -34.07 -48.08 -9.93
CA GLY A 498 -34.82 -48.65 -8.79
C GLY A 498 -34.72 -50.16 -8.42
N HIS A 499 -34.31 -50.39 -7.15
CA HIS A 499 -34.43 -51.60 -6.31
C HIS A 499 -33.43 -52.77 -6.46
N ALA A 500 -32.74 -53.13 -5.36
CA ALA A 500 -32.60 -54.52 -4.90
C ALA A 500 -32.27 -54.62 -3.40
N THR A 501 -33.02 -55.48 -2.71
CA THR A 501 -32.95 -55.82 -1.28
C THR A 501 -31.88 -56.89 -1.03
N LEU A 502 -31.13 -56.81 0.07
CA LEU A 502 -30.25 -57.90 0.54
C LEU A 502 -31.06 -58.94 1.32
N LEU A 503 -30.94 -60.22 0.93
CA LEU A 503 -31.34 -61.37 1.74
C LEU A 503 -30.09 -62.07 2.27
N ASP A 504 -30.04 -62.19 3.59
CA ASP A 504 -29.06 -62.91 4.41
C ASP A 504 -29.12 -64.42 4.15
N GLY A 505 -27.94 -65.05 4.14
CA GLY A 505 -27.75 -66.49 4.17
C GLY A 505 -26.79 -66.89 5.28
N ASP A 506 -27.10 -66.55 6.54
CA ASP A 506 -27.29 -67.52 7.63
C ASP A 506 -27.63 -66.78 8.95
N GLY A 507 -28.92 -66.83 9.29
CA GLY A 507 -29.53 -66.22 10.46
C GLY A 507 -28.72 -66.25 11.76
N GLY A 508 -28.34 -65.06 12.20
CA GLY A 508 -27.93 -64.72 13.56
C GLY A 508 -28.57 -63.40 13.97
N THR A 509 -29.13 -63.33 15.19
CA THR A 509 -29.83 -62.17 15.76
C THR A 509 -29.04 -60.85 15.65
N PRO A 510 -29.71 -59.71 15.38
CA PRO A 510 -29.07 -58.41 15.34
C PRO A 510 -28.49 -58.06 16.73
N VAL A 511 -27.22 -57.67 16.74
CA VAL A 511 -26.64 -56.88 17.83
C VAL A 511 -26.92 -55.43 17.47
N ASP A 512 -27.84 -54.79 18.21
CA ASP A 512 -27.94 -53.34 18.23
C ASP A 512 -26.62 -52.79 18.78
N LEU A 513 -25.80 -52.21 17.90
CA LEU A 513 -24.84 -51.18 18.30
C LEU A 513 -25.44 -49.84 17.91
N THR A 514 -26.12 -49.23 18.88
CA THR A 514 -26.40 -47.80 18.88
C THR A 514 -25.07 -47.05 18.93
N VAL A 515 -24.70 -46.39 17.83
CA VAL A 515 -23.89 -45.16 17.92
C VAL A 515 -24.85 -44.01 17.65
N ALA A 516 -24.93 -43.14 18.64
CA ALA A 516 -25.78 -41.96 18.66
C ALA A 516 -25.46 -41.07 17.46
N GLY A 517 -26.52 -40.58 16.81
CA GLY A 517 -26.39 -39.70 15.66
C GLY A 517 -25.75 -38.36 16.02
N SER A 518 -24.77 -37.97 15.22
CA SER A 518 -24.35 -36.58 15.09
C SER A 518 -25.09 -35.99 13.89
N LYS A 519 -25.83 -34.92 14.13
CA LYS A 519 -26.46 -34.10 13.09
C LYS A 519 -25.38 -33.17 12.53
N ILE A 520 -25.28 -33.05 11.21
CA ILE A 520 -24.42 -32.07 10.54
C ILE A 520 -25.32 -30.91 10.11
N GLN A 521 -24.93 -29.67 10.41
CA GLN A 521 -25.69 -28.44 10.13
C GLN A 521 -24.89 -27.61 9.10
N ALA A 522 -25.55 -26.74 8.34
CA ALA A 522 -24.90 -25.94 7.28
C ALA A 522 -23.73 -25.09 7.83
N GLY A 523 -22.60 -25.08 7.13
CA GLY A 523 -21.35 -24.43 7.55
C GLY A 523 -20.25 -25.38 8.06
N CYS A 524 -20.24 -26.65 7.64
CA CYS A 524 -19.17 -27.59 7.95
C CYS A 524 -18.51 -28.09 6.65
N SER A 525 -17.18 -28.14 6.61
CA SER A 525 -16.40 -28.76 5.52
C SER A 525 -16.26 -30.27 5.74
N ILE A 526 -16.33 -31.07 4.67
CA ILE A 526 -16.11 -32.52 4.70
C ILE A 526 -14.87 -32.86 3.88
N PHE A 527 -13.96 -33.62 4.48
CA PHE A 527 -12.73 -34.09 3.84
C PHE A 527 -12.83 -35.57 3.46
N ILE A 528 -12.49 -35.89 2.21
CA ILE A 528 -12.39 -37.25 1.69
C ILE A 528 -11.02 -37.40 1.04
N ALA A 529 -10.17 -38.30 1.55
CA ALA A 529 -8.84 -38.56 0.98
C ALA A 529 -7.88 -37.35 0.91
N GLY A 530 -8.07 -36.35 1.77
CA GLY A 530 -7.16 -35.21 1.92
C GLY A 530 -7.54 -33.94 1.17
N GLU A 531 -8.62 -33.94 0.38
CA GLU A 531 -9.12 -32.75 -0.32
C GLU A 531 -10.45 -32.23 0.27
N GLU A 532 -10.62 -30.91 0.21
CA GLU A 532 -11.82 -30.19 0.68
C GLU A 532 -12.88 -30.10 -0.42
N ILE A 533 -14.07 -30.64 -0.17
CA ILE A 533 -15.22 -30.48 -1.08
C ILE A 533 -16.12 -29.37 -0.55
N ALA A 534 -16.14 -28.22 -1.23
CA ALA A 534 -17.06 -27.13 -0.93
C ALA A 534 -18.49 -27.49 -1.37
N ILE A 535 -19.45 -27.47 -0.43
CA ILE A 535 -20.88 -27.73 -0.72
C ILE A 535 -21.64 -26.42 -0.68
N HIS A 536 -22.08 -25.92 -1.83
CA HIS A 536 -23.04 -24.81 -1.90
C HIS A 536 -24.47 -25.34 -1.81
N SER A 537 -25.09 -25.13 -0.65
CA SER A 537 -26.52 -25.29 -0.35
C SER A 537 -27.13 -26.70 -0.49
N LEU A 538 -27.66 -27.21 0.63
CA LEU A 538 -28.70 -28.25 0.61
C LEU A 538 -29.93 -27.71 1.35
N ASP A 539 -31.02 -27.54 0.60
CA ASP A 539 -32.35 -27.17 1.10
C ASP A 539 -33.11 -28.33 1.75
N ASP A 540 -32.55 -29.55 1.91
CA ASP A 540 -33.25 -30.61 2.67
C ASP A 540 -32.36 -31.73 3.22
N TYR A 541 -32.84 -32.36 4.30
CA TYR A 541 -32.18 -33.35 5.16
C TYR A 541 -31.59 -34.58 4.44
N VAL A 542 -30.29 -34.85 4.63
CA VAL A 542 -29.63 -36.07 4.13
C VAL A 542 -29.40 -37.10 5.26
N THR A 543 -29.80 -38.35 5.03
CA THR A 543 -29.46 -39.51 5.89
C THR A 543 -28.57 -40.49 5.12
N THR A 544 -27.83 -41.37 5.81
CA THR A 544 -26.95 -42.38 5.18
C THR A 544 -27.69 -43.20 4.12
N GLY A 545 -27.23 -43.12 2.87
CA GLY A 545 -27.84 -43.80 1.70
C GLY A 545 -28.21 -42.89 0.51
N HIS A 546 -27.93 -41.59 0.57
CA HIS A 546 -28.11 -40.67 -0.57
C HIS A 546 -26.86 -40.56 -1.44
N ASN A 547 -27.06 -40.28 -2.73
CA ASN A 547 -25.99 -39.97 -3.68
C ASN A 547 -25.79 -38.45 -3.76
N ILE A 548 -24.55 -37.99 -3.81
CA ILE A 548 -24.18 -36.57 -4.01
C ILE A 548 -23.85 -36.35 -5.48
N THR A 549 -24.33 -35.26 -6.08
CA THR A 549 -24.07 -34.89 -7.48
C THR A 549 -23.01 -33.79 -7.52
N VAL A 550 -21.95 -33.98 -8.31
CA VAL A 550 -20.86 -32.99 -8.47
C VAL A 550 -21.36 -31.82 -9.34
N THR A 551 -21.29 -30.58 -8.84
CA THR A 551 -21.80 -29.37 -9.52
C THR A 551 -20.73 -28.33 -9.83
N ASP A 552 -19.45 -28.58 -9.58
CA ASP A 552 -18.38 -27.74 -10.10
C ASP A 552 -17.02 -28.48 -10.08
N PRO A 553 -16.43 -28.84 -11.24
CA PRO A 553 -15.09 -29.38 -11.29
C PRO A 553 -14.12 -28.29 -11.77
N HIS A 554 -13.31 -27.75 -10.87
CA HIS A 554 -12.12 -26.98 -11.24
C HIS A 554 -11.00 -27.96 -11.68
N SER A 555 -10.38 -27.71 -12.83
CA SER A 555 -9.23 -28.47 -13.39
C SER A 555 -7.95 -28.14 -12.61
N LEU A 556 -7.03 -29.05 -12.29
CA LEU A 556 -6.40 -30.13 -13.06
C LEU A 556 -6.07 -31.32 -12.14
N MET A 557 -6.29 -32.55 -12.65
CA MET A 557 -6.20 -33.86 -11.97
C MET A 557 -7.36 -34.23 -11.03
N ASP A 558 -8.52 -34.59 -11.59
CA ASP A 558 -9.52 -35.33 -10.81
C ASP A 558 -10.29 -36.34 -11.69
N PRO A 559 -10.68 -37.54 -11.21
CA PRO A 559 -11.30 -38.60 -12.02
C PRO A 559 -12.83 -38.48 -12.17
N PHE A 560 -13.45 -37.36 -11.76
CA PHE A 560 -14.91 -37.16 -11.79
C PHE A 560 -15.32 -35.91 -12.58
N THR A 561 -16.50 -35.95 -13.19
CA THR A 561 -17.05 -34.94 -14.10
C THR A 561 -18.28 -34.25 -13.52
N TYR A 562 -18.56 -33.01 -13.94
CA TYR A 562 -19.79 -32.28 -13.60
C TYR A 562 -21.03 -33.15 -13.92
N GLY A 563 -21.82 -33.47 -12.88
CA GLY A 563 -23.01 -34.32 -12.96
C GLY A 563 -22.85 -35.77 -12.46
N ASP A 564 -21.65 -36.20 -12.04
CA ASP A 564 -21.44 -37.55 -11.49
C ASP A 564 -22.10 -37.73 -10.11
N THR A 565 -22.70 -38.91 -9.86
CA THR A 565 -23.42 -39.22 -8.61
C THR A 565 -22.68 -40.25 -7.75
N LEU A 566 -22.21 -39.86 -6.56
CA LEU A 566 -21.40 -40.70 -5.67
C LEU A 566 -22.21 -41.26 -4.48
N PRO A 567 -22.18 -42.57 -4.21
CA PRO A 567 -22.89 -43.16 -3.07
C PRO A 567 -22.14 -42.93 -1.75
N LEU A 568 -22.82 -42.35 -0.76
CA LEU A 568 -22.28 -42.09 0.57
C LEU A 568 -22.16 -43.38 1.41
N SER A 569 -21.16 -44.21 1.14
CA SER A 569 -20.77 -45.29 2.04
C SER A 569 -19.26 -45.52 2.06
N ALA A 570 -18.66 -45.14 3.19
CA ALA A 570 -17.30 -45.44 3.67
C ALA A 570 -16.10 -44.75 2.98
N ALA A 571 -16.02 -43.42 3.10
CA ALA A 571 -14.76 -42.66 3.09
C ALA A 571 -15.02 -41.21 3.58
N VAL A 572 -14.91 -40.93 4.88
CA VAL A 572 -14.93 -39.56 5.43
C VAL A 572 -13.84 -39.51 6.51
N ASP A 573 -12.87 -38.62 6.37
CA ASP A 573 -11.71 -38.55 7.27
C ASP A 573 -11.89 -37.52 8.42
N ALA A 574 -12.55 -36.37 8.21
CA ALA A 574 -12.84 -35.38 9.27
C ALA A 574 -14.01 -34.41 8.94
N ILE A 575 -14.59 -33.78 9.98
CA ILE A 575 -15.63 -32.73 9.89
C ILE A 575 -15.27 -31.59 10.86
N TYR A 576 -15.20 -30.34 10.37
CA TYR A 576 -15.01 -29.12 11.17
C TYR A 576 -16.24 -28.20 11.10
N CYS A 577 -16.62 -27.58 12.23
CA CYS A 577 -17.76 -26.65 12.28
C CYS A 577 -17.44 -25.46 13.23
N ASN A 578 -17.43 -24.22 12.72
CA ASN A 578 -17.21 -23.01 13.53
C ASN A 578 -18.51 -22.51 14.21
N ARG A 579 -18.38 -21.95 15.42
CA ARG A 579 -19.50 -21.49 16.26
C ARG A 579 -19.31 -20.01 16.62
N VAL A 580 -20.24 -19.15 16.23
CA VAL A 580 -20.29 -17.74 16.70
C VAL A 580 -21.58 -17.53 17.51
N SER A 581 -21.45 -17.08 18.76
CA SER A 581 -22.55 -16.53 19.56
C SER A 581 -22.06 -15.28 20.28
N GLY A 582 -22.84 -14.20 20.17
CA GLY A 582 -22.46 -12.82 20.48
C GLY A 582 -22.21 -12.45 21.96
N ASP A 583 -21.80 -11.18 22.08
CA ASP A 583 -21.27 -10.43 23.24
C ASP A 583 -19.73 -10.45 23.36
N ALA A 584 -19.07 -10.04 22.27
CA ALA A 584 -17.62 -9.91 22.09
C ALA A 584 -17.28 -8.49 21.55
N VAL A 585 -16.23 -7.86 22.09
CA VAL A 585 -15.65 -6.61 21.57
C VAL A 585 -14.30 -6.99 20.98
N THR A 586 -14.19 -7.00 19.64
CA THR A 586 -12.95 -7.34 18.92
C THR A 586 -12.08 -6.10 18.73
N LEU A 587 -10.83 -6.13 19.20
CA LEU A 587 -9.80 -5.15 18.83
C LEU A 587 -9.11 -5.65 17.56
N THR A 588 -9.13 -4.89 16.45
CA THR A 588 -8.57 -5.33 15.16
C THR A 588 -7.28 -4.60 14.78
N LYS A 589 -6.24 -5.41 14.51
CA LYS A 589 -5.02 -5.28 13.68
C LYS A 589 -4.76 -3.98 12.89
N ASN A 590 -4.65 -2.82 13.55
CA ASN A 590 -4.07 -1.63 12.92
C ASN A 590 -3.52 -0.65 13.95
N GLU A 591 -2.39 -0.98 14.55
CA GLU A 591 -1.50 -0.05 15.28
C GLU A 591 -0.28 -0.86 15.74
N ILE A 592 0.82 -0.86 14.95
CA ILE A 592 2.25 -1.04 15.32
C ILE A 592 3.03 -1.34 14.02
N LEU A 593 3.92 -0.44 13.56
CA LEU A 593 4.76 -0.61 12.36
C LEU A 593 6.17 -0.06 12.59
N THR A 594 7.23 -0.87 12.39
CA THR A 594 8.64 -0.51 12.03
C THR A 594 9.44 -1.82 11.82
N GLN A 595 10.44 -2.03 10.93
CA GLN A 595 11.45 -1.20 10.25
C GLN A 595 12.00 -1.98 9.00
N ILE A 596 11.91 -1.45 7.78
CA ILE A 596 12.59 -1.97 6.55
C ILE A 596 13.51 -0.85 6.03
N THR A 597 14.81 -1.12 5.82
CA THR A 597 15.76 -0.11 5.31
C THR A 597 16.03 -0.35 3.82
N ARG A 598 15.74 0.65 2.98
CA ARG A 598 15.87 0.58 1.52
C ARG A 598 17.19 1.19 1.05
N VAL A 599 17.80 0.60 0.02
CA VAL A 599 18.98 1.19 -0.65
C VAL A 599 18.66 1.31 -2.14
N SER A 600 18.65 2.54 -2.63
CA SER A 600 18.52 2.83 -4.06
C SER A 600 19.84 3.45 -4.55
N PRO A 601 20.78 2.64 -5.08
CA PRO A 601 22.03 3.16 -5.63
C PRO A 601 21.76 4.12 -6.80
N SER A 602 22.23 5.37 -6.70
CA SER A 602 22.14 6.29 -7.84
C SER A 602 23.07 5.82 -8.98
N GLY A 603 22.52 5.51 -10.15
CA GLY A 603 23.29 5.25 -11.38
C GLY A 603 23.53 3.79 -11.76
N VAL A 604 22.69 2.86 -11.28
CA VAL A 604 22.83 1.43 -11.55
C VAL A 604 21.54 0.91 -12.18
N THR A 605 21.60 0.32 -13.37
CA THR A 605 20.44 0.22 -14.28
C THR A 605 19.91 -1.19 -14.57
N ASP A 606 20.39 -2.27 -13.92
CA ASP A 606 19.89 -3.66 -14.14
C ASP A 606 20.44 -4.75 -13.18
N ASN A 607 20.39 -4.52 -11.87
CA ASN A 607 21.03 -5.42 -10.90
C ASN A 607 20.35 -6.79 -10.78
N GLN A 608 21.13 -7.88 -10.64
CA GLN A 608 20.60 -9.24 -10.60
C GLN A 608 20.82 -9.98 -9.26
N PRO A 609 21.89 -9.72 -8.47
CA PRO A 609 21.97 -10.18 -7.07
C PRO A 609 22.41 -9.10 -6.06
N LEU A 610 21.94 -9.24 -4.83
CA LEU A 610 22.45 -8.54 -3.66
C LEU A 610 23.16 -9.55 -2.76
N LEU A 611 24.43 -9.28 -2.42
CA LEU A 611 25.25 -10.16 -1.60
C LEU A 611 25.79 -9.38 -0.40
N PHE A 612 25.71 -9.96 0.80
CA PHE A 612 26.35 -9.40 1.98
C PHE A 612 27.72 -10.04 2.23
N GLU A 613 28.73 -9.19 2.44
CA GLU A 613 30.08 -9.57 2.83
C GLU A 613 30.33 -9.16 4.29
N ASP A 614 30.76 -10.13 5.07
CA ASP A 614 30.65 -10.12 6.53
C ASP A 614 31.88 -9.49 7.23
N ILE A 615 33.09 -9.74 6.73
CA ILE A 615 34.36 -9.28 7.31
C ILE A 615 34.45 -7.74 7.36
N HIS A 616 34.02 -7.04 6.32
CA HIS A 616 34.03 -5.58 6.26
C HIS A 616 32.65 -4.95 6.39
N GLY A 617 31.59 -5.76 6.46
CA GLY A 617 30.21 -5.33 6.58
C GLY A 617 29.78 -4.50 5.37
N ARG A 618 29.71 -5.13 4.19
CA ARG A 618 29.41 -4.45 2.92
C ARG A 618 28.37 -5.20 2.11
N LEU A 619 27.56 -4.45 1.38
CA LEU A 619 26.64 -4.99 0.40
C LEU A 619 27.24 -4.88 -0.99
N TRP A 620 27.18 -5.95 -1.77
CA TRP A 620 27.72 -6.04 -3.12
C TRP A 620 26.61 -6.29 -4.13
N THR A 621 26.69 -5.61 -5.27
CA THR A 621 25.83 -5.85 -6.43
C THR A 621 26.60 -5.58 -7.72
N ASN A 622 26.04 -5.98 -8.85
CA ASN A 622 26.61 -5.80 -10.17
C ASN A 622 25.57 -5.24 -11.14
N SER A 623 26.02 -4.61 -12.22
CA SER A 623 25.18 -4.16 -13.32
C SER A 623 25.68 -4.71 -14.64
N SER A 624 24.82 -5.48 -15.30
CA SER A 624 25.12 -6.23 -16.52
C SER A 624 25.29 -5.30 -17.72
N SER A 625 24.46 -4.25 -17.85
CA SER A 625 24.48 -3.27 -18.95
C SER A 625 25.66 -2.30 -18.91
N VAL A 626 26.14 -1.94 -17.72
CA VAL A 626 27.31 -1.06 -17.60
C VAL A 626 28.61 -1.81 -17.35
N GLY A 627 28.56 -3.11 -17.00
CA GLY A 627 29.75 -3.93 -16.77
C GLY A 627 30.47 -3.56 -15.47
N GLU A 628 29.73 -3.26 -14.40
CA GLU A 628 30.28 -2.74 -13.15
C GLU A 628 29.89 -3.57 -11.94
N VAL A 629 30.78 -3.61 -10.94
CA VAL A 629 30.52 -4.19 -9.62
C VAL A 629 30.72 -3.12 -8.55
N GLN A 630 29.79 -3.02 -7.61
CA GLN A 630 29.70 -1.93 -6.65
C GLN A 630 29.48 -2.43 -5.22
N ALA A 631 30.00 -1.68 -4.25
CA ALA A 631 29.90 -1.97 -2.82
C ALA A 631 29.28 -0.81 -2.04
N PHE A 632 28.36 -1.11 -1.12
CA PHE A 632 27.60 -0.14 -0.32
C PHE A 632 27.77 -0.35 1.17
N SER A 633 27.60 0.75 1.89
CA SER A 633 27.55 0.79 3.34
C SER A 633 26.17 0.33 3.81
N PRO A 634 26.06 -0.78 4.56
CA PRO A 634 24.79 -1.16 5.17
C PRO A 634 24.35 -0.08 6.17
N THR A 635 25.24 0.66 6.83
CA THR A 635 24.76 1.67 7.79
C THR A 635 24.18 2.93 7.14
N THR A 636 24.55 3.24 5.89
CA THR A 636 24.24 4.55 5.28
C THR A 636 23.67 4.49 3.87
N GLY A 637 23.55 3.31 3.26
CA GLY A 637 23.19 3.13 1.84
C GLY A 637 24.17 3.75 0.85
N ALA A 638 25.28 4.31 1.32
CA ALA A 638 26.21 5.07 0.52
C ALA A 638 27.21 4.15 -0.18
N LEU A 639 27.55 4.48 -1.43
CA LEU A 639 28.60 3.81 -2.18
C LEU A 639 29.94 3.92 -1.42
N LEU A 640 30.58 2.79 -1.13
CA LEU A 640 31.83 2.70 -0.37
C LEU A 640 33.07 2.72 -1.27
N SER A 641 32.97 2.18 -2.49
CA SER A 641 34.06 2.22 -3.46
C SER A 641 33.86 3.36 -4.45
N THR A 642 34.81 4.29 -4.51
CA THR A 642 34.82 5.37 -5.53
C THR A 642 35.37 4.92 -6.88
N THR A 643 35.84 3.68 -6.98
CA THR A 643 36.33 3.07 -8.22
C THR A 643 35.31 2.03 -8.63
N LEU A 644 34.53 2.35 -9.66
CA LEU A 644 33.76 1.37 -10.40
C LEU A 644 34.80 0.43 -11.02
N THR A 645 34.81 -0.83 -10.61
CA THR A 645 35.66 -1.81 -11.30
C THR A 645 34.95 -2.14 -12.60
N GLU A 646 35.25 -1.35 -13.62
CA GLU A 646 34.83 -1.57 -15.00
C GLU A 646 35.45 -2.88 -15.46
N LEU A 647 34.62 -3.92 -15.51
CA LEU A 647 34.87 -5.12 -16.31
C LEU A 647 34.83 -4.67 -17.79
N GLN A 648 35.46 -5.39 -18.73
CA GLN A 648 35.49 -4.87 -20.11
C GLN A 648 34.06 -4.65 -20.61
N GLY A 649 33.87 -3.60 -21.43
CA GLY A 649 32.58 -3.32 -22.03
C GLY A 649 32.11 -4.51 -22.87
N GLY A 650 31.13 -5.25 -22.35
CA GLY A 650 30.57 -6.45 -22.96
C GLY A 650 30.80 -7.76 -22.21
N ASP A 651 31.23 -7.73 -20.93
CA ASP A 651 31.44 -8.94 -20.10
C ASP A 651 30.18 -9.42 -19.33
N GLU A 652 29.09 -8.64 -19.34
CA GLU A 652 27.77 -8.97 -18.77
C GLU A 652 27.83 -9.64 -17.38
N PRO A 653 28.26 -8.91 -16.32
CA PRO A 653 28.34 -9.49 -15.00
C PRO A 653 26.96 -9.91 -14.48
N HIS A 654 26.80 -11.18 -14.09
CA HIS A 654 25.47 -11.75 -13.80
C HIS A 654 25.26 -12.25 -12.36
N ARG A 655 26.19 -13.04 -11.79
CA ARG A 655 26.12 -13.58 -10.42
C ARG A 655 27.39 -13.34 -9.61
N LEU A 656 27.24 -13.27 -8.28
CA LEU A 656 28.31 -13.00 -7.32
C LEU A 656 28.44 -14.13 -6.28
N ALA A 657 29.66 -14.45 -5.87
CA ALA A 657 29.93 -15.31 -4.71
C ALA A 657 30.98 -14.67 -3.80
N TYR A 658 30.81 -14.81 -2.49
CA TYR A 658 31.76 -14.33 -1.50
C TYR A 658 32.68 -15.47 -1.02
N ASP A 659 33.97 -15.31 -1.29
CA ASP A 659 35.06 -16.18 -0.82
C ASP A 659 35.56 -15.64 0.52
N SER A 660 34.99 -16.16 1.60
CA SER A 660 35.27 -15.75 2.97
C SER A 660 36.64 -16.18 3.49
N THR A 661 37.32 -17.13 2.83
CA THR A 661 38.66 -17.58 3.23
C THR A 661 39.75 -16.66 2.69
N ASN A 662 39.62 -16.23 1.43
CA ASN A 662 40.60 -15.37 0.77
C ASN A 662 40.18 -13.89 0.72
N ASP A 663 39.04 -13.55 1.32
CA ASP A 663 38.53 -12.19 1.47
C ASP A 663 38.32 -11.53 0.09
N ALA A 664 37.53 -12.21 -0.75
CA ALA A 664 37.36 -11.87 -2.16
C ALA A 664 35.92 -12.01 -2.64
N ILE A 665 35.55 -11.21 -3.63
CA ILE A 665 34.29 -11.32 -4.37
C ILE A 665 34.57 -11.93 -5.75
N TRP A 666 33.87 -13.00 -6.07
CA TRP A 666 33.92 -13.64 -7.39
C TRP A 666 32.70 -13.23 -8.20
N VAL A 667 32.95 -12.89 -9.47
CA VAL A 667 31.96 -12.34 -10.40
C VAL A 667 31.92 -13.23 -11.63
N VAL A 668 30.72 -13.66 -12.02
CA VAL A 668 30.48 -14.34 -13.30
C VAL A 668 30.40 -13.31 -14.42
N ASN A 669 31.14 -13.53 -15.50
CA ASN A 669 31.10 -12.73 -16.73
C ASN A 669 30.44 -13.59 -17.83
N GLU A 670 29.14 -13.43 -18.02
CA GLU A 670 28.33 -14.36 -18.83
C GLU A 670 28.76 -14.40 -20.31
N THR A 671 29.16 -13.27 -20.87
CA THR A 671 29.50 -13.13 -22.29
C THR A 671 30.99 -13.27 -22.61
N ASP A 672 31.85 -13.28 -21.59
CA ASP A 672 33.31 -13.45 -21.72
C ASP A 672 33.78 -14.85 -21.31
N ASP A 673 32.84 -15.76 -20.98
CA ASP A 673 33.10 -17.14 -20.62
C ASP A 673 34.13 -17.27 -19.48
N SER A 674 34.01 -16.38 -18.48
CA SER A 674 35.03 -16.21 -17.47
C SER A 674 34.46 -15.79 -16.12
N VAL A 675 35.29 -15.90 -15.07
CA VAL A 675 35.00 -15.34 -13.75
C VAL A 675 36.10 -14.36 -13.33
N THR A 676 35.72 -13.26 -12.67
CA THR A 676 36.65 -12.24 -12.17
C THR A 676 36.69 -12.22 -10.64
N LYS A 677 37.90 -12.21 -10.06
CA LYS A 677 38.17 -12.12 -8.62
C LYS A 677 38.52 -10.70 -8.20
N LEU A 678 37.78 -10.15 -7.23
CA LEU A 678 37.95 -8.81 -6.67
C LEU A 678 38.33 -8.88 -5.18
N ASP A 679 39.09 -7.91 -4.70
CA ASP A 679 39.40 -7.73 -3.27
C ASP A 679 38.14 -7.22 -2.54
N ALA A 680 37.66 -7.95 -1.53
CA ALA A 680 36.45 -7.56 -0.80
C ALA A 680 36.65 -6.30 0.07
N ALA A 681 37.89 -6.00 0.47
CA ALA A 681 38.20 -4.81 1.25
C ALA A 681 38.27 -3.53 0.39
N THR A 682 38.59 -3.61 -0.90
CA THR A 682 38.77 -2.41 -1.75
C THR A 682 37.92 -2.37 -3.01
N GLY A 683 37.43 -3.50 -3.50
CA GLY A 683 36.78 -3.66 -4.79
C GLY A 683 37.74 -3.67 -5.98
N ASP A 684 39.05 -3.54 -5.75
CA ASP A 684 40.05 -3.60 -6.82
C ASP A 684 40.23 -5.04 -7.32
N TYR A 685 40.82 -5.18 -8.50
CA TYR A 685 41.30 -6.47 -9.01
C TYR A 685 42.24 -7.16 -8.01
N TYR A 686 41.90 -8.37 -7.57
CA TYR A 686 42.62 -9.08 -6.50
C TYR A 686 44.10 -9.27 -6.82
N ASN A 687 44.43 -9.56 -8.08
CA ASN A 687 45.80 -9.73 -8.58
C ASN A 687 46.36 -8.45 -9.25
N GLY A 688 45.77 -7.29 -8.94
CA GLY A 688 46.23 -5.95 -9.34
C GLY A 688 45.90 -5.52 -10.76
N THR A 689 45.49 -6.44 -11.64
CA THR A 689 45.02 -6.14 -13.01
C THR A 689 43.89 -7.08 -13.40
N LEU A 690 42.95 -6.62 -14.25
CA LEU A 690 41.85 -7.43 -14.79
C LEU A 690 42.34 -8.78 -15.33
N ALA A 691 43.24 -8.75 -16.32
CA ALA A 691 43.77 -9.97 -16.95
C ALA A 691 44.52 -10.95 -16.01
N ALA A 692 44.88 -10.53 -14.79
CA ALA A 692 45.49 -11.41 -13.80
C ALA A 692 44.48 -11.94 -12.78
N SER A 693 43.28 -11.35 -12.74
CA SER A 693 42.21 -11.68 -11.79
C SER A 693 40.98 -12.28 -12.50
N THR A 694 41.02 -12.39 -13.83
CA THR A 694 40.01 -13.04 -14.65
C THR A 694 40.50 -14.42 -15.07
N PHE A 695 39.64 -15.41 -14.94
CA PHE A 695 39.93 -16.83 -15.16
C PHE A 695 38.86 -17.44 -16.07
N ASP A 696 39.30 -18.04 -17.17
CA ASP A 696 38.41 -18.66 -18.15
C ASP A 696 37.67 -19.86 -17.53
N THR A 697 36.39 -20.02 -17.85
CA THR A 697 35.65 -21.29 -17.68
C THR A 697 35.79 -22.12 -18.96
N THR A 698 35.53 -23.43 -18.89
CA THR A 698 35.99 -24.35 -19.95
C THR A 698 35.11 -24.42 -21.18
N ASN A 699 33.84 -23.97 -21.14
CA ASN A 699 32.95 -23.75 -22.30
C ASN A 699 31.80 -22.78 -21.96
N ASP A 700 31.34 -22.09 -23.01
CA ASP A 700 30.52 -20.88 -23.08
C ASP A 700 29.42 -20.65 -22.01
N ARG A 701 29.26 -19.37 -21.61
CA ARG A 701 28.15 -18.78 -20.85
C ARG A 701 28.00 -19.27 -19.39
N PRO A 702 28.88 -18.85 -18.46
CA PRO A 702 28.69 -19.05 -17.03
C PRO A 702 27.48 -18.26 -16.54
N ILE A 703 26.59 -18.89 -15.76
CA ILE A 703 25.30 -18.30 -15.34
C ILE A 703 25.10 -18.24 -13.83
N ALA A 704 25.76 -19.12 -13.07
CA ALA A 704 25.65 -19.21 -11.62
C ALA A 704 26.99 -19.63 -10.98
N ILE A 705 27.25 -19.19 -9.76
CA ILE A 705 28.52 -19.40 -9.06
C ILE A 705 28.29 -19.64 -7.57
N THR A 706 29.09 -20.50 -6.95
CA THR A 706 29.10 -20.70 -5.50
C THR A 706 30.51 -20.94 -4.97
N TYR A 707 30.75 -20.58 -3.71
CA TYR A 707 32.02 -20.80 -3.02
C TYR A 707 31.95 -22.02 -2.10
N ASP A 708 32.82 -22.99 -2.38
CA ASP A 708 33.03 -24.16 -1.53
C ASP A 708 34.04 -23.83 -0.43
N VAL A 709 33.52 -23.44 0.73
CA VAL A 709 34.32 -23.14 1.92
C VAL A 709 35.03 -24.38 2.50
N THR A 710 34.61 -25.59 2.18
CA THR A 710 35.24 -26.82 2.70
C THR A 710 36.54 -27.15 1.98
N HIS A 711 36.61 -26.84 0.68
CA HIS A 711 37.77 -27.12 -0.17
C HIS A 711 38.55 -25.89 -0.64
N ASP A 712 38.03 -24.68 -0.39
CA ASP A 712 38.57 -23.42 -0.91
C ASP A 712 38.57 -23.40 -2.45
N ASP A 713 37.42 -23.75 -3.01
CA ASP A 713 37.18 -23.86 -4.46
C ASP A 713 35.97 -23.03 -4.90
N ILE A 714 35.95 -22.64 -6.16
CA ILE A 714 34.84 -21.97 -6.84
C ILE A 714 34.21 -22.96 -7.81
N TRP A 715 32.88 -23.07 -7.74
CA TRP A 715 32.09 -23.89 -8.63
C TRP A 715 31.18 -23.00 -9.47
N VAL A 716 31.23 -23.18 -10.79
CA VAL A 716 30.51 -22.37 -11.78
C VAL A 716 29.63 -23.29 -12.59
N ALA A 717 28.36 -22.94 -12.76
CA ALA A 717 27.46 -23.61 -13.70
C ALA A 717 27.56 -22.91 -15.06
N ASP A 718 27.95 -23.66 -16.08
CA ASP A 718 28.18 -23.20 -17.44
C ASP A 718 27.07 -23.75 -18.37
N ASP A 719 26.45 -22.87 -19.16
CA ASP A 719 25.28 -23.18 -19.98
C ASP A 719 25.50 -22.85 -21.47
N PRO A 720 26.33 -23.64 -22.18
CA PRO A 720 26.81 -23.32 -23.51
C PRO A 720 25.70 -23.38 -24.57
N LEU A 721 25.74 -22.44 -25.52
CA LEU A 721 24.78 -22.39 -26.63
C LEU A 721 24.91 -23.58 -27.60
N ASP A 722 26.08 -24.21 -27.66
CA ASP A 722 26.41 -25.36 -28.53
C ASP A 722 27.22 -26.41 -27.75
N GLY A 723 26.57 -27.15 -26.86
CA GLY A 723 27.18 -28.17 -25.99
C GLY A 723 26.17 -28.61 -24.94
N GLY A 724 26.42 -29.73 -24.23
CA GLY A 724 25.62 -30.00 -23.04
C GLY A 724 26.06 -29.09 -21.88
N PRO A 725 25.22 -28.83 -20.87
CA PRO A 725 25.61 -28.05 -19.71
C PRO A 725 26.80 -28.67 -18.97
N GLU A 726 27.66 -27.81 -18.41
CA GLU A 726 28.91 -28.17 -17.76
C GLU A 726 29.06 -27.45 -16.40
N ILE A 727 29.96 -27.95 -15.55
CA ILE A 727 30.25 -27.35 -14.25
C ILE A 727 31.77 -27.20 -14.11
N THR A 728 32.26 -25.97 -14.21
CA THR A 728 33.66 -25.64 -14.01
C THR A 728 34.00 -25.55 -12.52
N ARG A 729 35.09 -26.21 -12.10
CA ARG A 729 35.67 -26.10 -10.76
C ARG A 729 37.05 -25.44 -10.83
N LEU A 730 37.23 -24.36 -10.06
CA LEU A 730 38.47 -23.59 -9.97
C LEU A 730 38.98 -23.57 -8.52
N ASN A 731 40.30 -23.48 -8.33
CA ASN A 731 40.85 -23.23 -7.00
C ASN A 731 40.61 -21.77 -6.59
N ALA A 732 39.99 -21.53 -5.44
CA ALA A 732 39.65 -20.16 -5.02
C ALA A 732 40.91 -19.36 -4.67
N ALA A 733 41.99 -19.96 -4.18
CA ALA A 733 43.18 -19.21 -3.80
C ALA A 733 43.90 -18.55 -4.99
N ASP A 734 44.02 -19.25 -6.13
CA ASP A 734 44.80 -18.77 -7.28
C ASP A 734 44.07 -18.79 -8.65
N GLY A 735 42.81 -19.22 -8.68
CA GLY A 735 41.98 -19.33 -9.89
C GLY A 735 42.42 -20.43 -10.86
N ALA A 736 43.27 -21.37 -10.42
CA ALA A 736 43.68 -22.47 -11.27
C ALA A 736 42.51 -23.43 -11.55
N PHE A 737 42.30 -23.76 -12.82
CA PHE A 737 41.35 -24.80 -13.24
C PHE A 737 41.67 -26.16 -12.59
N ILE A 738 40.64 -26.78 -11.99
CA ILE A 738 40.72 -28.10 -11.34
C ILE A 738 40.11 -29.17 -12.24
N SER A 739 38.84 -28.99 -12.59
CA SER A 739 38.04 -29.99 -13.30
C SER A 739 36.84 -29.33 -13.97
N ASP A 740 36.24 -30.10 -14.87
CA ASP A 740 35.02 -29.75 -15.59
C ASP A 740 34.14 -31.01 -15.66
N ILE A 741 32.87 -30.85 -15.32
CA ILE A 741 31.93 -31.95 -15.12
C ILE A 741 30.78 -31.81 -16.10
N GLU A 742 30.72 -32.74 -17.06
CA GLU A 742 29.63 -32.83 -18.02
C GLU A 742 28.29 -33.17 -17.32
N PHE A 743 27.30 -32.30 -17.46
CA PHE A 743 26.00 -32.44 -16.82
C PHE A 743 24.99 -33.13 -17.74
N THR A 744 25.31 -34.37 -18.14
CA THR A 744 24.50 -35.12 -19.12
C THR A 744 23.03 -35.29 -18.70
N GLY A 745 22.10 -35.12 -19.64
CA GLY A 745 20.67 -35.40 -19.43
C GLY A 745 19.80 -34.19 -19.12
N SER A 746 20.38 -33.00 -19.09
CA SER A 746 19.70 -31.71 -18.93
C SER A 746 20.05 -30.84 -20.13
N ASP A 747 19.15 -29.95 -20.50
CA ASP A 747 19.37 -29.05 -21.63
C ASP A 747 19.97 -27.72 -21.18
N TYR A 748 19.69 -27.30 -19.92
CA TYR A 748 20.17 -26.03 -19.36
C TYR A 748 20.36 -26.12 -17.84
N LEU A 749 21.28 -25.30 -17.30
CA LEU A 749 21.45 -25.07 -15.85
C LEU A 749 20.81 -23.74 -15.44
N THR A 750 20.54 -23.54 -14.15
CA THR A 750 19.96 -22.28 -13.65
C THR A 750 20.53 -21.82 -12.31
N ALA A 751 20.89 -22.73 -11.41
CA ALA A 751 21.41 -22.39 -10.09
C ALA A 751 22.42 -23.42 -9.59
N ILE A 752 23.37 -22.96 -8.77
CA ILE A 752 24.36 -23.80 -8.10
C ILE A 752 24.53 -23.32 -6.65
N LEU A 753 24.65 -24.27 -5.72
CA LEU A 753 24.72 -23.99 -4.29
C LEU A 753 25.63 -25.01 -3.58
N HIS A 754 26.47 -24.52 -2.68
CA HIS A 754 27.28 -25.37 -1.81
C HIS A 754 26.58 -25.66 -0.48
N GLU A 755 26.56 -26.94 -0.09
CA GLU A 755 26.08 -27.47 1.19
C GLU A 755 27.30 -27.93 2.02
N PRO A 756 27.74 -27.14 3.03
CA PRO A 756 28.97 -27.45 3.76
C PRO A 756 28.86 -28.62 4.73
N THR A 757 27.65 -28.95 5.18
CA THR A 757 27.37 -29.99 6.20
C THR A 757 27.70 -31.39 5.69
N ASP A 758 27.36 -31.63 4.42
CA ASP A 758 27.45 -32.92 3.75
C ASP A 758 28.52 -32.96 2.65
N ASP A 759 29.30 -31.87 2.54
CA ASP A 759 30.37 -31.73 1.56
C ASP A 759 29.83 -31.94 0.12
N ALA A 760 28.79 -31.19 -0.21
CA ALA A 760 28.00 -31.39 -1.42
C ALA A 760 27.77 -30.11 -2.22
N ILE A 761 27.63 -30.28 -3.53
CA ILE A 761 27.25 -29.25 -4.49
C ILE A 761 25.89 -29.62 -5.08
N TRP A 762 24.95 -28.69 -4.97
CA TRP A 762 23.62 -28.78 -5.55
C TRP A 762 23.55 -27.99 -6.84
N VAL A 763 22.97 -28.60 -7.86
CA VAL A 763 22.88 -28.00 -9.20
C VAL A 763 21.47 -28.18 -9.72
N ALA A 764 20.82 -27.07 -10.04
CA ALA A 764 19.50 -27.04 -10.64
C ALA A 764 19.61 -26.86 -12.15
N GLY A 765 18.79 -27.60 -12.89
CA GLY A 765 18.67 -27.47 -14.33
C GLY A 765 17.29 -27.90 -14.82
N TYR A 766 17.07 -27.75 -16.12
CA TYR A 766 15.85 -28.20 -16.77
C TYR A 766 16.13 -28.90 -18.08
N MET A 767 15.17 -29.73 -18.49
CA MET A 767 15.18 -30.47 -19.74
C MET A 767 13.84 -30.31 -20.44
N MET A 768 13.85 -30.15 -21.75
CA MET A 768 12.65 -30.09 -22.57
C MET A 768 12.21 -31.52 -22.87
N ASP A 769 11.00 -31.90 -22.45
CA ASP A 769 10.42 -33.19 -22.83
C ASP A 769 9.92 -33.10 -24.29
N PRO A 770 10.59 -33.77 -25.25
CA PRO A 770 10.28 -33.63 -26.66
C PRO A 770 8.93 -34.24 -27.05
N ASP A 771 8.36 -35.11 -26.20
CA ASP A 771 7.10 -35.81 -26.48
C ASP A 771 5.87 -35.01 -26.01
N VAL A 772 6.03 -34.04 -25.10
CA VAL A 772 4.92 -33.32 -24.44
C VAL A 772 5.08 -31.79 -24.43
N PHE A 773 6.19 -31.23 -24.93
CA PHE A 773 6.50 -29.78 -24.89
C PHE A 773 6.45 -29.17 -23.48
N THR A 774 6.73 -29.97 -22.45
CA THR A 774 6.80 -29.53 -21.06
C THR A 774 8.25 -29.54 -20.58
N PHE A 775 8.67 -28.51 -19.85
CA PHE A 775 9.95 -28.52 -19.15
C PHE A 775 9.86 -29.42 -17.91
N ARG A 776 10.88 -30.25 -17.69
CA ARG A 776 11.06 -30.97 -16.42
C ARG A 776 12.24 -30.35 -15.70
N MET A 777 12.00 -29.89 -14.49
CA MET A 777 13.06 -29.42 -13.62
C MET A 777 13.69 -30.57 -12.87
N GLU A 778 15.00 -30.49 -12.73
CA GLU A 778 15.77 -31.42 -11.94
C GLU A 778 16.80 -30.72 -11.06
N LEU A 779 16.95 -31.24 -9.86
CA LEU A 779 17.96 -30.82 -8.90
C LEU A 779 18.88 -32.00 -8.64
N ARG A 780 20.21 -31.81 -8.73
CA ARG A 780 21.21 -32.87 -8.55
C ARG A 780 22.16 -32.57 -7.39
N LYS A 781 22.45 -33.58 -6.56
CA LYS A 781 23.43 -33.53 -5.45
C LYS A 781 24.72 -34.25 -5.83
N LEU A 782 25.84 -33.52 -5.89
CA LEU A 782 27.19 -34.01 -6.16
C LEU A 782 28.02 -33.97 -4.88
N ASN A 783 28.97 -34.89 -4.71
CA ASN A 783 29.94 -34.81 -3.62
C ASN A 783 31.11 -33.89 -4.03
N ALA A 784 31.37 -32.83 -3.28
CA ALA A 784 32.35 -31.80 -3.64
C ALA A 784 33.80 -32.33 -3.65
N ALA A 785 34.13 -33.26 -2.75
CA ALA A 785 35.46 -33.87 -2.71
C ALA A 785 35.76 -34.82 -3.88
N THR A 786 34.75 -35.51 -4.42
CA THR A 786 34.94 -36.61 -5.40
C THR A 786 34.34 -36.37 -6.78
N GLU A 787 33.50 -35.34 -6.93
CA GLU A 787 32.77 -34.99 -8.16
C GLU A 787 31.78 -36.07 -8.61
N ALA A 788 31.56 -37.10 -7.78
CA ALA A 788 30.62 -38.17 -8.04
C ALA A 788 29.21 -37.81 -7.55
N TYR A 789 28.20 -38.42 -8.16
CA TYR A 789 26.83 -38.41 -7.62
C TYR A 789 26.83 -38.89 -6.17
N TYR A 790 26.20 -38.12 -5.28
CA TYR A 790 26.27 -38.32 -3.83
C TYR A 790 25.87 -39.74 -3.38
N ASN A 791 24.84 -40.31 -4.01
CA ASN A 791 24.31 -41.67 -3.77
C ASN A 791 24.76 -42.68 -4.85
N GLY A 792 25.90 -42.42 -5.50
CA GLY A 792 26.60 -43.32 -6.42
C GLY A 792 25.98 -43.50 -7.81
N THR A 793 24.74 -43.05 -8.03
CA THR A 793 24.07 -43.06 -9.34
C THR A 793 23.21 -41.81 -9.52
N LEU A 794 23.15 -41.28 -10.73
CA LEU A 794 22.32 -40.11 -11.09
C LEU A 794 20.87 -40.20 -10.58
N GLU A 795 20.19 -41.33 -10.80
CA GLU A 795 18.80 -41.57 -10.38
C GLU A 795 18.56 -41.36 -8.88
N ASN A 796 19.54 -41.72 -8.04
CA ASN A 796 19.42 -41.66 -6.58
C ASN A 796 19.96 -40.36 -6.00
N SER A 797 20.48 -39.48 -6.86
CA SER A 797 21.09 -38.20 -6.50
C SER A 797 20.38 -37.04 -7.18
N ARG A 798 19.14 -37.26 -7.62
CA ARG A 798 18.33 -36.23 -8.27
C ARG A 798 16.91 -36.21 -7.76
N VAL A 799 16.32 -35.02 -7.78
CA VAL A 799 14.90 -34.76 -7.50
C VAL A 799 14.26 -34.27 -8.78
N PHE A 800 13.12 -34.84 -9.16
CA PHE A 800 12.29 -34.34 -10.25
C PHE A 800 11.10 -33.58 -9.71
N LEU A 801 10.86 -32.40 -10.29
CA LEU A 801 9.71 -31.57 -9.97
C LEU A 801 8.70 -31.66 -11.12
N ALA A 802 7.45 -31.94 -10.80
CA ALA A 802 6.36 -32.03 -11.76
C ALA A 802 5.71 -30.64 -11.93
N SER A 803 6.42 -29.67 -12.52
CA SER A 803 5.85 -28.35 -12.83
C SER A 803 5.57 -28.20 -14.34
N ALA A 804 4.66 -27.28 -14.67
CA ALA A 804 4.21 -27.01 -16.05
C ALA A 804 4.89 -25.77 -16.68
N SER A 805 6.17 -25.51 -16.36
CA SER A 805 7.06 -24.34 -16.69
C SER A 805 7.12 -23.27 -15.55
N PHE A 806 8.19 -22.51 -15.19
CA PHE A 806 9.51 -22.10 -15.76
C PHE A 806 10.58 -21.66 -14.69
N ILE A 807 11.89 -21.79 -14.99
CA ILE A 807 13.11 -21.19 -14.34
C ILE A 807 13.20 -21.17 -12.79
N VAL A 808 14.23 -21.84 -12.23
CA VAL A 808 14.62 -21.66 -10.82
C VAL A 808 15.22 -20.27 -10.62
N THR A 809 14.55 -19.43 -9.83
CA THR A 809 14.99 -18.07 -9.50
C THR A 809 15.76 -18.02 -8.18
N GLY A 810 15.54 -19.00 -7.29
CA GLY A 810 16.22 -19.08 -5.99
C GLY A 810 16.53 -20.52 -5.55
N LEU A 811 17.75 -20.72 -5.02
CA LEU A 811 18.18 -21.97 -4.39
C LEU A 811 18.92 -21.64 -3.10
N LEU A 812 18.49 -22.23 -1.99
CA LEU A 812 18.94 -21.88 -0.65
C LEU A 812 19.06 -23.13 0.23
N TYR A 813 20.13 -23.21 1.03
CA TYR A 813 20.31 -24.27 2.02
C TYR A 813 20.00 -23.72 3.42
N ASP A 814 18.97 -24.26 4.05
CA ASP A 814 18.65 -24.02 5.45
C ASP A 814 19.36 -25.07 6.30
N ALA A 815 20.52 -24.70 6.84
CA ALA A 815 21.33 -25.56 7.70
C ALA A 815 20.68 -25.89 9.06
N ALA A 816 19.69 -25.10 9.51
CA ALA A 816 19.01 -25.34 10.78
C ALA A 816 18.04 -26.53 10.68
N ARG A 817 17.39 -26.67 9.52
CA ARG A 817 16.44 -27.75 9.21
C ARG A 817 17.02 -28.86 8.35
N ASP A 818 18.19 -28.63 7.78
CA ASP A 818 18.84 -29.53 6.82
C ASP A 818 17.97 -29.76 5.57
N VAL A 819 17.48 -28.65 5.01
CA VAL A 819 16.61 -28.65 3.83
C VAL A 819 17.13 -27.71 2.76
N ILE A 820 16.83 -28.06 1.51
CA ILE A 820 17.00 -27.20 0.34
C ILE A 820 15.65 -26.57 0.01
N TRP A 821 15.65 -25.25 -0.07
CA TRP A 821 14.53 -24.47 -0.60
C TRP A 821 14.80 -24.14 -2.06
N LEU A 822 13.81 -24.41 -2.89
CA LEU A 822 13.83 -24.12 -4.31
C LEU A 822 12.63 -23.25 -4.66
N LEU A 823 12.89 -22.09 -5.24
CA LEU A 823 11.89 -21.16 -5.76
C LEU A 823 11.82 -21.28 -7.29
N ASP A 824 10.63 -21.55 -7.81
CA ASP A 824 10.28 -21.72 -9.23
C ASP A 824 9.24 -20.65 -9.62
N GLN A 825 9.46 -19.98 -10.76
CA GLN A 825 8.57 -18.95 -11.30
C GLN A 825 7.65 -19.55 -12.38
N SER A 826 6.44 -19.95 -12.00
CA SER A 826 5.45 -20.49 -12.95
C SER A 826 4.64 -19.38 -13.63
N GLY A 827 5.28 -18.65 -14.55
CA GLY A 827 4.66 -17.56 -15.32
C GLY A 827 4.63 -16.21 -14.59
N ALA A 828 3.97 -15.20 -15.18
CA ALA A 828 4.02 -13.82 -14.68
C ALA A 828 3.29 -13.58 -13.34
N GLU A 829 2.55 -14.57 -12.82
CA GLU A 829 1.65 -14.39 -11.66
C GLU A 829 1.63 -15.61 -10.71
N GLN A 830 2.58 -16.54 -10.77
CA GLN A 830 2.60 -17.67 -9.83
C GLN A 830 4.01 -18.13 -9.45
N ALA A 831 4.25 -18.27 -8.15
CA ALA A 831 5.51 -18.71 -7.56
C ALA A 831 5.30 -20.03 -6.82
N ILE A 832 6.26 -20.95 -6.95
CA ILE A 832 6.24 -22.25 -6.31
C ILE A 832 7.49 -22.39 -5.44
N LEU A 833 7.28 -22.56 -4.14
CA LEU A 833 8.33 -22.81 -3.17
C LEU A 833 8.33 -24.29 -2.78
N THR A 834 9.41 -25.00 -3.10
CA THR A 834 9.57 -26.43 -2.80
C THR A 834 10.56 -26.62 -1.66
N LYS A 835 10.16 -27.40 -0.65
CA LYS A 835 10.98 -27.81 0.48
C LYS A 835 11.50 -29.23 0.24
N ILE A 836 12.81 -29.41 0.21
CA ILE A 836 13.47 -30.70 -0.09
C ILE A 836 14.36 -31.08 1.08
N ASP A 837 14.26 -32.31 1.57
CA ASP A 837 15.16 -32.85 2.58
C ASP A 837 16.56 -33.05 1.99
N ALA A 838 17.58 -32.41 2.57
CA ALA A 838 18.92 -32.38 1.97
C ALA A 838 19.61 -33.76 2.01
N ASP A 839 19.29 -34.58 3.00
CA ASP A 839 19.83 -35.92 3.21
C ASP A 839 19.18 -36.96 2.30
N THR A 840 17.84 -37.01 2.32
CA THR A 840 17.04 -38.07 1.69
C THR A 840 16.65 -37.73 0.26
N LEU A 841 16.71 -36.46 -0.13
CA LEU A 841 16.24 -35.91 -1.41
C LEU A 841 14.71 -36.01 -1.59
N ASP A 842 13.96 -36.26 -0.51
CA ASP A 842 12.51 -36.31 -0.55
C ASP A 842 11.93 -34.88 -0.58
N ILE A 843 10.92 -34.67 -1.43
CA ILE A 843 10.13 -33.44 -1.40
C ILE A 843 9.25 -33.50 -0.15
N LEU A 844 9.50 -32.60 0.79
CA LEU A 844 8.78 -32.52 2.05
C LEU A 844 7.48 -31.74 1.89
N ALA A 845 7.50 -30.67 1.10
CA ALA A 845 6.34 -29.82 0.84
C ALA A 845 6.50 -29.00 -0.45
N ILE A 846 5.37 -28.59 -1.02
CA ILE A 846 5.28 -27.65 -2.15
C ILE A 846 4.24 -26.61 -1.77
N TYR A 847 4.63 -25.34 -1.85
CA TYR A 847 3.78 -24.19 -1.56
C TYR A 847 3.61 -23.38 -2.84
N SER A 848 2.38 -22.93 -3.10
CA SER A 848 2.05 -22.17 -4.31
C SER A 848 1.44 -20.83 -3.93
N PHE A 849 1.96 -19.75 -4.51
CA PHE A 849 1.50 -18.39 -4.30
C PHE A 849 0.91 -17.85 -5.60
N SER A 850 -0.38 -17.51 -5.60
CA SER A 850 -1.09 -16.97 -6.77
C SER A 850 -1.09 -15.44 -6.78
N GLY A 851 -0.93 -14.83 -7.95
CA GLY A 851 -0.76 -13.39 -8.09
C GLY A 851 0.62 -12.91 -7.64
N PHE A 852 1.62 -13.82 -7.60
CA PHE A 852 2.96 -13.57 -7.09
C PHE A 852 3.98 -14.35 -7.92
N SER A 853 4.98 -13.71 -8.52
CA SER A 853 5.87 -14.32 -9.53
C SER A 853 7.17 -14.90 -8.96
N GLY A 854 7.74 -14.30 -7.91
CA GLY A 854 8.90 -14.85 -7.16
C GLY A 854 10.24 -14.75 -7.88
N ASP A 855 11.02 -13.69 -7.59
CA ASP A 855 12.28 -13.37 -8.28
C ASP A 855 13.56 -13.65 -7.48
N ALA A 856 13.53 -13.50 -6.15
CA ALA A 856 14.67 -13.81 -5.29
C ALA A 856 14.22 -14.48 -4.00
N LEU A 857 15.10 -15.31 -3.45
CA LEU A 857 14.88 -16.06 -2.21
C LEU A 857 16.02 -15.76 -1.22
N ALA A 858 15.67 -15.40 0.00
CA ALA A 858 16.62 -15.27 1.11
C ALA A 858 16.07 -15.92 2.38
N TYR A 859 16.97 -16.22 3.32
CA TYR A 859 16.62 -16.72 4.64
C TYR A 859 17.03 -15.72 5.71
N ASP A 860 16.06 -15.33 6.53
CA ASP A 860 16.28 -14.54 7.72
C ASP A 860 16.51 -15.48 8.90
N ALA A 861 17.78 -15.71 9.25
CA ALA A 861 18.13 -16.62 10.33
C ALA A 861 17.75 -16.10 11.73
N SER A 862 17.45 -14.81 11.86
CA SER A 862 17.15 -14.17 13.15
C SER A 862 15.68 -14.29 13.55
N ARG A 863 14.81 -14.17 12.55
CA ARG A 863 13.37 -14.33 12.66
C ARG A 863 12.91 -15.71 12.25
N ASP A 864 13.82 -16.51 11.67
CA ASP A 864 13.55 -17.84 11.16
C ASP A 864 12.47 -17.82 10.06
N LEU A 865 12.66 -16.94 9.07
CA LEU A 865 11.71 -16.69 7.99
C LEU A 865 12.36 -16.84 6.63
N LEU A 866 11.58 -17.26 5.63
CA LEU A 866 11.94 -17.14 4.23
C LEU A 866 11.40 -15.83 3.67
N LEU A 867 12.18 -15.20 2.81
CA LEU A 867 11.82 -13.95 2.17
C LEU A 867 11.83 -14.15 0.66
N ILE A 868 10.74 -13.74 0.02
CA ILE A 868 10.56 -13.86 -1.43
C ILE A 868 10.24 -12.48 -1.99
N SER A 869 10.98 -12.00 -2.98
CA SER A 869 10.63 -10.76 -3.70
C SER A 869 9.78 -11.05 -4.94
N ASP A 870 8.96 -10.08 -5.31
CA ASP A 870 8.25 -10.03 -6.59
C ASP A 870 8.38 -8.65 -7.23
N ASN A 871 9.06 -8.60 -8.38
CA ASN A 871 9.27 -7.41 -9.16
C ASN A 871 8.01 -6.94 -9.89
N GLN A 872 7.10 -7.84 -10.29
CA GLN A 872 5.87 -7.50 -11.00
C GLN A 872 4.86 -6.84 -10.06
N MET A 873 4.86 -7.28 -8.81
CA MET A 873 3.90 -6.85 -7.79
C MET A 873 4.47 -5.80 -6.82
N PHE A 874 5.74 -5.39 -7.00
CA PHE A 874 6.45 -4.44 -6.14
C PHE A 874 6.35 -4.84 -4.66
N MET A 875 6.64 -6.09 -4.34
CA MET A 875 6.43 -6.60 -2.98
C MET A 875 7.48 -7.61 -2.51
N VAL A 876 7.60 -7.73 -1.19
CA VAL A 876 8.37 -8.80 -0.53
C VAL A 876 7.43 -9.54 0.42
N MET A 877 7.44 -10.87 0.32
CA MET A 877 6.64 -11.78 1.13
C MET A 877 7.52 -12.47 2.18
N GLU A 878 7.02 -12.56 3.40
CA GLU A 878 7.58 -13.37 4.47
C GLU A 878 6.81 -14.69 4.57
N VAL A 879 7.56 -15.78 4.55
CA VAL A 879 7.04 -17.14 4.57
C VAL A 879 7.63 -17.88 5.75
N ASP A 880 6.77 -18.53 6.54
CA ASP A 880 7.22 -19.41 7.61
C ASP A 880 7.88 -20.67 7.01
N PRO A 881 9.16 -20.97 7.30
CA PRO A 881 9.83 -22.14 6.77
C PRO A 881 9.26 -23.47 7.29
N ASP A 882 8.56 -23.49 8.43
CA ASP A 882 7.98 -24.72 8.98
C ASP A 882 6.63 -25.05 8.34
N THR A 883 5.78 -24.05 8.17
CA THR A 883 4.43 -24.23 7.63
C THR A 883 4.31 -23.92 6.13
N GLY A 884 5.23 -23.11 5.59
CA GLY A 884 5.25 -22.59 4.22
C GLY A 884 4.11 -21.64 3.87
N HIS A 885 3.42 -21.12 4.89
CA HIS A 885 2.40 -20.11 4.73
C HIS A 885 3.01 -18.72 4.65
N GLU A 886 2.40 -17.86 3.82
CA GLU A 886 2.61 -16.43 3.89
C GLU A 886 2.22 -15.92 5.28
N LEU A 887 3.15 -15.25 5.96
CA LEU A 887 2.92 -14.55 7.21
C LEU A 887 2.55 -13.10 6.95
N HIS A 888 3.25 -12.46 6.02
CA HIS A 888 3.08 -11.06 5.69
C HIS A 888 3.59 -10.75 4.29
N SER A 889 3.06 -9.69 3.68
CA SER A 889 3.62 -9.11 2.47
C SER A 889 3.65 -7.58 2.54
N TYR A 890 4.77 -7.01 2.10
CA TYR A 890 5.02 -5.57 2.12
C TYR A 890 5.11 -5.04 0.69
N THR A 891 4.43 -3.94 0.40
CA THR A 891 4.68 -3.17 -0.83
C THR A 891 5.98 -2.38 -0.69
N VAL A 892 6.90 -2.63 -1.61
CA VAL A 892 8.15 -1.90 -1.78
C VAL A 892 7.99 -0.84 -2.88
N GLY A 893 8.88 0.16 -2.91
CA GLY A 893 8.66 1.39 -3.68
C GLY A 893 8.75 1.19 -5.20
N GLU A 894 9.62 0.27 -5.63
CA GLU A 894 9.90 -0.10 -7.03
C GLU A 894 10.23 -1.60 -7.15
N PHE A 895 10.75 -2.08 -8.28
CA PHE A 895 10.99 -3.50 -8.62
C PHE A 895 12.02 -4.18 -7.68
N PRO A 896 11.63 -5.00 -6.68
CA PRO A 896 12.61 -5.71 -5.85
C PRO A 896 13.24 -6.90 -6.61
N LEU A 897 14.55 -6.84 -6.86
CA LEU A 897 15.27 -7.91 -7.57
C LEU A 897 16.26 -8.67 -6.70
N GLY A 898 16.79 -8.05 -5.64
CA GLY A 898 17.79 -8.68 -4.77
C GLY A 898 17.43 -8.53 -3.29
N ILE A 899 17.62 -9.60 -2.52
CA ILE A 899 17.46 -9.62 -1.07
C ILE A 899 18.75 -10.13 -0.44
N ALA A 900 19.27 -9.40 0.55
CA ALA A 900 20.39 -9.85 1.38
C ALA A 900 20.14 -9.50 2.85
N GLN A 901 20.77 -10.26 3.74
CA GLN A 901 20.74 -9.99 5.17
C GLN A 901 22.17 -9.78 5.67
N ASP A 902 22.35 -8.83 6.60
CA ASP A 902 23.63 -8.61 7.26
C ASP A 902 23.80 -9.39 8.57
N GLU A 903 25.01 -9.33 9.15
CA GLU A 903 25.34 -9.98 10.44
C GLU A 903 24.53 -9.46 11.65
N LEU A 904 23.92 -8.27 11.54
CA LEU A 904 23.07 -7.69 12.57
C LEU A 904 21.60 -8.08 12.38
N ASN A 905 21.31 -8.83 11.32
CA ASN A 905 20.00 -9.27 10.86
C ASN A 905 19.14 -8.15 10.27
N ASP A 906 19.76 -7.05 9.85
CA ASP A 906 19.06 -6.04 9.07
C ASP A 906 18.84 -6.60 7.66
N LEU A 907 17.59 -6.47 7.19
CA LEU A 907 17.18 -6.89 5.87
C LEU A 907 17.44 -5.78 4.85
N TRP A 908 18.09 -6.14 3.76
CA TRP A 908 18.42 -5.27 2.65
C TRP A 908 17.69 -5.72 1.40
N ILE A 909 16.89 -4.82 0.84
CA ILE A 909 16.19 -5.04 -0.44
C ILE A 909 16.80 -4.09 -1.46
N LEU A 910 17.25 -4.65 -2.57
CA LEU A 910 17.72 -3.90 -3.73
C LEU A 910 16.54 -3.69 -4.68
N GLU A 911 16.17 -2.42 -4.83
CA GLU A 911 15.16 -1.99 -5.78
C GLU A 911 15.85 -1.57 -7.09
N GLU A 912 15.40 -2.15 -8.22
CA GLU A 912 15.85 -1.73 -9.55
C GLU A 912 15.19 -0.41 -9.92
N ASN A 913 16.02 0.56 -10.29
CA ASN A 913 15.59 1.91 -10.50
C ASN A 913 15.74 2.30 -11.98
N TRP A 914 14.67 2.17 -12.77
CA TRP A 914 14.62 2.62 -14.17
C TRP A 914 14.53 4.16 -14.32
N GLY A 915 15.12 4.91 -13.38
CA GLY A 915 15.28 6.37 -13.46
C GLY A 915 14.35 7.22 -12.59
N TYR A 916 13.96 6.78 -11.40
CA TYR A 916 13.17 7.52 -10.42
C TYR A 916 13.80 7.49 -9.02
N LEU A 917 14.47 8.59 -8.64
CA LEU A 917 14.96 8.74 -7.27
C LEU A 917 13.77 8.87 -6.29
N THR A 918 13.63 7.92 -5.38
CA THR A 918 12.90 8.09 -4.11
C THR A 918 13.90 7.92 -2.96
N GLU A 919 13.87 8.82 -1.97
CA GLU A 919 14.70 8.71 -0.76
C GLU A 919 13.82 8.85 0.50
N ASN A 920 13.97 7.85 1.39
CA ASN A 920 13.80 7.85 2.85
C ASN A 920 12.41 8.02 3.50
N ILE A 921 11.84 6.94 4.04
CA ILE A 921 11.17 6.94 5.37
C ILE A 921 11.31 5.57 6.09
N PHE A 922 11.88 5.58 7.31
CA PHE A 922 11.45 4.93 8.59
C PHE A 922 12.59 4.35 9.48
N ASN A 923 12.75 4.94 10.68
CA ASN A 923 13.62 4.50 11.79
C ASN A 923 12.81 3.71 12.85
N GLY A 924 13.44 2.67 13.44
CA GLY A 924 12.81 1.56 14.18
C GLY A 924 12.38 1.66 15.65
N VAL A 925 12.06 0.49 16.22
CA VAL A 925 11.65 0.26 17.63
C VAL A 925 12.47 -0.90 18.26
N PRO A 926 12.87 -0.86 19.56
CA PRO A 926 13.71 -1.88 20.21
C PRO A 926 12.97 -2.85 21.17
N PHE A 927 13.58 -4.04 21.39
CA PHE A 927 13.09 -5.18 22.20
C PHE A 927 13.12 -5.00 23.75
N ASP A 928 12.31 -5.81 24.48
CA ASP A 928 12.18 -5.94 25.96
C ASP A 928 11.37 -4.83 26.69
N GLN A 929 10.44 -4.16 25.98
CA GLN A 929 9.55 -3.13 26.55
C GLN A 929 8.10 -3.63 26.76
N TYR A 930 7.41 -3.08 27.77
CA TYR A 930 5.98 -3.27 27.99
C TYR A 930 5.17 -2.36 27.06
N TYR A 931 4.23 -2.93 26.32
CA TYR A 931 3.32 -2.23 25.43
C TYR A 931 1.92 -2.21 26.04
N SER A 932 1.11 -1.21 25.71
CA SER A 932 -0.22 -1.11 26.27
C SER A 932 -1.20 -0.50 25.28
N ALA A 933 -2.43 -1.00 25.31
CA ALA A 933 -3.56 -0.46 24.57
C ALA A 933 -4.72 -0.15 25.53
N THR A 934 -5.55 0.84 25.19
CA THR A 934 -6.79 1.15 25.91
C THR A 934 -7.95 1.29 24.94
N THR A 935 -9.18 1.09 25.42
CA THR A 935 -10.38 1.33 24.61
C THR A 935 -10.47 2.80 24.17
N THR A 936 -10.69 3.02 22.87
CA THR A 936 -10.93 4.35 22.30
C THR A 936 -12.38 4.81 22.53
N ASP A 937 -12.69 6.09 22.35
CA ASP A 937 -14.04 6.66 22.56
C ASP A 937 -15.16 5.97 21.75
N GLY A 938 -14.81 5.27 20.66
CA GLY A 938 -15.74 4.48 19.85
C GLY A 938 -15.95 3.03 20.31
N SER A 939 -15.14 2.55 21.26
CA SER A 939 -15.03 1.13 21.66
C SER A 939 -15.27 0.91 23.17
N GLN A 940 -15.81 1.91 23.88
CA GLN A 940 -16.13 1.82 25.30
C GLN A 940 -17.38 0.96 25.54
N ILE A 941 -17.45 0.28 26.69
CA ILE A 941 -18.59 -0.57 27.03
C ILE A 941 -19.69 0.27 27.68
N ASP A 942 -20.85 0.43 27.04
CA ASP A 942 -22.00 1.16 27.60
C ASP A 942 -22.67 0.36 28.73
N THR A 943 -22.56 0.89 29.94
CA THR A 943 -23.14 0.29 31.16
C THR A 943 -24.32 1.07 31.71
N SER A 944 -24.83 2.06 30.97
CA SER A 944 -25.88 2.98 31.43
C SER A 944 -27.19 2.32 31.86
N THR A 945 -27.41 1.07 31.42
CA THR A 945 -28.60 0.26 31.76
C THR A 945 -28.34 -0.85 32.78
N TRP A 946 -27.09 -1.02 33.23
CA TRP A 946 -26.69 -2.12 34.09
C TRP A 946 -27.02 -1.81 35.55
N ALA A 947 -27.63 -2.78 36.23
CA ALA A 947 -28.00 -2.65 37.64
C ALA A 947 -26.89 -3.13 38.59
N ASP A 948 -26.09 -4.11 38.16
CA ASP A 948 -24.94 -4.68 38.87
C ASP A 948 -24.11 -5.54 37.89
N ILE A 949 -22.83 -5.75 38.19
CA ILE A 949 -21.94 -6.69 37.48
C ILE A 949 -21.72 -7.91 38.36
N THR A 950 -22.21 -9.07 37.92
CA THR A 950 -22.14 -10.30 38.73
C THR A 950 -20.88 -11.11 38.49
N SER A 951 -20.40 -11.16 37.25
CA SER A 951 -19.18 -11.84 36.84
C SER A 951 -18.74 -11.36 35.46
N LEU A 952 -17.47 -11.54 35.14
CA LEU A 952 -16.88 -11.31 33.82
C LEU A 952 -16.20 -12.61 33.37
N THR A 953 -16.37 -12.97 32.10
CA THR A 953 -15.61 -14.04 31.45
C THR A 953 -14.73 -13.39 30.39
N LEU A 954 -13.46 -13.77 30.35
CA LEU A 954 -12.50 -13.32 29.36
C LEU A 954 -12.05 -14.53 28.53
N THR A 955 -12.05 -14.36 27.21
CA THR A 955 -11.41 -15.30 26.28
C THR A 955 -10.24 -14.58 25.62
N GLU A 956 -9.07 -15.20 25.71
CA GLU A 956 -7.80 -14.69 25.18
C GLU A 956 -7.37 -15.68 24.10
N ASP A 957 -7.09 -15.16 22.90
CA ASP A 957 -6.30 -15.84 21.88
C ASP A 957 -4.92 -15.17 21.88
N ASP A 958 -4.02 -15.73 22.69
CA ASP A 958 -2.64 -15.25 22.87
C ASP A 958 -1.64 -16.27 22.28
N ASP A 959 -0.57 -15.76 21.68
CA ASP A 959 0.49 -16.56 21.05
C ASP A 959 1.68 -16.75 22.01
N GLY A 960 1.41 -16.67 23.33
CA GLY A 960 2.40 -16.88 24.39
C GLY A 960 2.91 -15.62 25.09
N GLU A 961 2.25 -14.47 24.89
CA GLU A 961 2.54 -13.20 25.56
C GLU A 961 2.13 -13.18 27.05
N GLU A 962 2.77 -12.32 27.84
CA GLU A 962 2.29 -12.01 29.19
C GLU A 962 1.30 -10.83 29.14
N LEU A 963 0.00 -11.11 29.29
CA LEU A 963 -1.09 -10.11 29.30
C LEU A 963 -1.51 -9.71 30.71
N TYR A 964 -1.74 -8.41 30.91
CA TYR A 964 -2.18 -7.81 32.17
C TYR A 964 -3.33 -6.82 31.94
N TYR A 965 -4.38 -6.94 32.76
CA TYR A 965 -5.65 -6.23 32.55
C TYR A 965 -5.91 -5.16 33.61
N VAL A 966 -6.47 -4.04 33.18
CA VAL A 966 -6.94 -2.95 34.03
C VAL A 966 -8.30 -2.45 33.58
N PHE A 967 -9.08 -1.90 34.50
CA PHE A 967 -10.41 -1.34 34.20
C PHE A 967 -10.52 0.09 34.70
N SER A 968 -11.19 0.93 33.92
CA SER A 968 -11.58 2.29 34.28
C SER A 968 -13.11 2.42 34.27
N PHE A 969 -13.64 3.17 35.23
CA PHE A 969 -15.07 3.43 35.40
C PHE A 969 -15.42 4.93 35.26
N ASP A 970 -14.46 5.76 34.80
CA ASP A 970 -14.53 7.22 34.84
C ASP A 970 -13.97 7.92 33.58
N ASP A 971 -14.20 7.34 32.39
CA ASP A 971 -13.68 7.80 31.08
C ASP A 971 -12.14 7.90 31.08
N ARG A 972 -11.51 6.76 31.36
CA ARG A 972 -10.07 6.51 31.37
C ARG A 972 -9.26 7.30 32.41
N ARG A 973 -9.84 8.16 33.25
CA ARG A 973 -9.09 9.02 34.17
C ARG A 973 -8.35 8.25 35.26
N THR A 974 -8.92 7.12 35.69
CA THR A 974 -8.31 6.22 36.67
C THR A 974 -8.44 4.76 36.26
N PHE A 975 -7.30 4.06 36.20
CA PHE A 975 -7.27 2.62 35.92
C PHE A 975 -6.97 1.83 37.20
N SER A 976 -7.82 0.85 37.49
CA SER A 976 -7.80 0.05 38.73
C SER A 976 -7.44 -1.42 38.49
N ILE A 977 -6.77 -2.02 39.47
CA ILE A 977 -6.35 -3.43 39.51
C ILE A 977 -6.85 -4.13 40.77
N TYR A 978 -7.46 -5.30 40.57
CA TYR A 978 -7.99 -6.14 41.64
C TYR A 978 -7.11 -7.37 41.83
N SER A 979 -6.60 -7.60 43.04
CA SER A 979 -5.80 -8.81 43.36
C SER A 979 -6.59 -9.78 44.25
N THR A 980 -6.40 -11.08 44.02
CA THR A 980 -7.14 -12.14 44.72
C THR A 980 -6.66 -12.39 46.17
N GLU A 981 -5.46 -11.93 46.56
CA GLU A 981 -4.87 -12.21 47.88
C GLU A 981 -5.09 -11.12 48.95
N TRP A 982 -5.35 -9.86 48.57
CA TRP A 982 -5.65 -8.78 49.50
C TRP A 982 -6.74 -7.87 48.93
N ARG A 983 -7.93 -7.92 49.54
CA ARG A 983 -9.10 -7.06 49.22
C ARG A 983 -8.91 -5.63 49.76
N GLU A 984 -7.95 -4.92 49.21
CA GLU A 984 -7.87 -3.46 49.09
C GLU A 984 -7.39 -3.21 47.65
N ILE A 985 -7.93 -2.21 46.96
CA ILE A 985 -7.42 -1.72 45.67
C ILE A 985 -5.89 -1.67 45.80
N ALA A 986 -5.18 -2.53 45.06
CA ALA A 986 -3.77 -2.73 45.31
C ALA A 986 -3.06 -1.38 45.10
N SER A 987 -2.44 -0.85 46.15
CA SER A 987 -1.75 0.45 46.16
C SER A 987 -0.55 0.55 45.21
N ASP A 988 -0.31 -0.50 44.41
CA ASP A 988 0.97 -0.82 43.79
C ASP A 988 0.88 -0.80 42.25
N LEU A 989 -0.32 -0.58 41.67
CA LEU A 989 -0.52 -0.35 40.23
C LEU A 989 -1.77 0.51 40.04
N ALA A 990 -1.57 1.83 40.15
CA ALA A 990 -2.60 2.84 39.95
C ALA A 990 -2.07 3.91 39.01
N VAL A 991 -2.84 4.20 37.96
CA VAL A 991 -2.58 5.27 37.00
C VAL A 991 -3.69 6.31 37.15
N VAL A 992 -3.31 7.57 37.30
CA VAL A 992 -4.23 8.69 37.52
C VAL A 992 -3.81 9.87 36.67
N HIS A 993 -4.78 10.48 36.00
CA HIS A 993 -4.60 11.77 35.34
C HIS A 993 -4.78 12.92 36.35
N GLY A 994 -3.79 13.79 36.46
CA GLY A 994 -3.83 14.93 37.38
C GLY A 994 -4.81 16.01 36.93
N ASP A 995 -5.91 16.19 37.65
CA ASP A 995 -6.96 17.17 37.29
C ASP A 995 -6.48 18.65 37.25
N THR A 996 -5.36 18.97 37.89
CA THR A 996 -4.85 20.35 38.02
C THR A 996 -3.69 20.70 37.11
N ASP A 997 -2.89 19.72 36.72
CA ASP A 997 -1.69 19.87 35.89
C ASP A 997 -1.80 19.16 34.55
N GLY A 998 -2.81 18.29 34.36
CA GLY A 998 -3.11 17.62 33.10
C GLY A 998 -2.11 16.54 32.72
N VAL A 999 -1.38 16.00 33.71
CA VAL A 999 -0.30 15.03 33.49
C VAL A 999 -0.69 13.64 34.01
N TRP A 1000 -0.30 12.59 33.30
CA TRP A 1000 -0.44 11.21 33.76
C TRP A 1000 0.61 10.82 34.81
N TYR A 1001 0.13 10.30 35.95
CA TYR A 1001 0.96 9.79 37.04
C TYR A 1001 0.74 8.29 37.23
N TYR A 1002 1.79 7.58 37.63
CA TYR A 1002 1.73 6.19 38.07
C TYR A 1002 2.35 6.01 39.46
N ARG A 1003 2.01 4.91 40.13
CA ARG A 1003 2.67 4.47 41.37
C ARG A 1003 3.96 3.72 41.05
N ASP A 1004 5.09 4.22 41.54
CA ASP A 1004 6.39 3.53 41.38
C ASP A 1004 6.58 2.38 42.39
N GLY A 1005 7.65 1.60 42.23
CA GLY A 1005 8.00 0.48 43.13
C GLY A 1005 8.31 0.86 44.59
N ALA A 1006 8.24 2.15 44.95
CA ALA A 1006 8.30 2.66 46.33
C ALA A 1006 6.93 3.17 46.83
N ASN A 1007 5.86 2.95 46.06
CA ASN A 1007 4.50 3.46 46.27
C ASN A 1007 4.43 4.99 46.34
N LEU A 1008 5.20 5.72 45.53
CA LEU A 1008 5.07 7.17 45.35
C LEU A 1008 4.44 7.51 43.99
N TRP A 1009 3.74 8.63 43.90
CA TRP A 1009 3.23 9.13 42.63
C TRP A 1009 4.35 9.77 41.81
N THR A 1010 4.60 9.22 40.63
CA THR A 1010 5.66 9.62 39.71
C THR A 1010 5.04 9.94 38.36
N ALA A 1011 5.46 11.06 37.75
CA ALA A 1011 4.97 11.46 36.43
C ALA A 1011 5.48 10.50 35.35
N ALA A 1012 4.63 10.16 34.38
CA ALA A 1012 5.01 9.33 33.25
C ALA A 1012 6.09 10.00 32.39
N SER A 1013 6.91 9.18 31.72
CA SER A 1013 8.02 9.63 30.88
C SER A 1013 7.57 10.32 29.58
N ALA A 1014 6.37 9.96 29.11
CA ALA A 1014 5.60 10.69 28.11
C ALA A 1014 4.19 10.85 28.67
N ASP A 1015 3.56 11.98 28.38
CA ASP A 1015 2.27 12.34 28.95
C ASP A 1015 1.10 11.66 28.22
N SER A 1016 1.02 10.34 28.35
CA SER A 1016 -0.08 9.52 27.82
C SER A 1016 -0.49 8.43 28.81
N ALA A 1017 -1.76 8.02 28.73
CA ALA A 1017 -2.31 6.97 29.58
C ALA A 1017 -1.58 5.64 29.34
N GLU A 1018 -1.29 5.33 28.08
CA GLU A 1018 -0.58 4.13 27.62
C GLU A 1018 0.83 4.10 28.23
N ARG A 1019 1.56 5.22 28.17
CA ARG A 1019 2.92 5.25 28.71
C ARG A 1019 2.92 5.13 30.23
N ALA A 1020 1.99 5.78 30.91
CA ALA A 1020 1.84 5.64 32.36
C ALA A 1020 1.50 4.20 32.76
N LEU A 1021 0.68 3.51 31.96
CA LEU A 1021 0.25 2.14 32.19
C LEU A 1021 1.38 1.12 32.01
N SER A 1022 2.17 1.22 30.93
CA SER A 1022 3.37 0.39 30.72
C SER A 1022 4.39 0.55 31.86
N GLN A 1023 4.62 1.79 32.34
CA GLN A 1023 5.58 2.06 33.42
C GLN A 1023 5.07 1.62 34.80
N ALA A 1024 3.76 1.63 35.01
CA ALA A 1024 3.15 1.09 36.21
C ALA A 1024 3.35 -0.44 36.28
N VAL A 1025 3.11 -1.17 35.19
CA VAL A 1025 3.26 -2.64 35.12
C VAL A 1025 4.71 -3.10 35.27
N GLU A 1026 5.66 -2.31 34.78
CA GLU A 1026 7.10 -2.58 34.95
C GLU A 1026 7.51 -2.64 36.42
N THR A 1027 6.89 -1.81 37.29
CA THR A 1027 7.31 -1.64 38.69
C THR A 1027 6.39 -2.29 39.72
N ALA A 1028 5.22 -2.78 39.30
CA ALA A 1028 4.22 -3.34 40.19
C ALA A 1028 4.61 -4.70 40.79
N ALA A 1029 4.31 -4.87 42.08
CA ALA A 1029 4.54 -6.13 42.79
C ALA A 1029 3.47 -7.20 42.49
N ASN A 1030 2.25 -6.78 42.12
CA ASN A 1030 1.12 -7.64 41.77
C ASN A 1030 0.53 -7.18 40.43
N ARG A 1031 0.24 -8.12 39.52
CA ARG A 1031 -0.31 -7.85 38.19
C ARG A 1031 -1.55 -8.71 37.96
N MET A 1032 -2.58 -8.17 37.32
CA MET A 1032 -3.89 -8.83 37.13
C MET A 1032 -3.93 -9.57 35.79
N THR A 1033 -3.93 -10.89 35.86
CA THR A 1033 -3.98 -11.79 34.69
C THR A 1033 -5.41 -12.13 34.30
N GLY A 1034 -5.66 -12.75 33.14
CA GLY A 1034 -7.00 -13.17 32.73
C GLY A 1034 -7.71 -14.11 33.74
N ALA A 1035 -6.92 -14.93 34.45
CA ALA A 1035 -7.42 -15.76 35.53
C ALA A 1035 -7.91 -14.94 36.74
N ASP A 1036 -7.25 -13.82 37.06
CA ASP A 1036 -7.65 -12.91 38.11
C ASP A 1036 -8.92 -12.14 37.73
N VAL A 1037 -9.04 -11.71 36.46
CA VAL A 1037 -10.23 -11.05 35.89
C VAL A 1037 -11.45 -11.95 36.02
N THR A 1038 -11.32 -13.21 35.63
CA THR A 1038 -12.42 -14.19 35.63
C THR A 1038 -12.83 -14.62 37.05
N ALA A 1039 -11.96 -14.38 38.05
CA ALA A 1039 -12.22 -14.69 39.45
C ALA A 1039 -12.98 -13.58 40.21
N LEU A 1040 -13.18 -12.40 39.60
CA LEU A 1040 -13.89 -11.27 40.23
C LEU A 1040 -15.39 -11.56 40.42
N GLY A 1041 -15.88 -11.30 41.64
CA GLY A 1041 -17.30 -11.38 41.98
C GLY A 1041 -17.96 -10.02 42.13
N SER A 1042 -19.29 -10.00 42.32
CA SER A 1042 -20.08 -8.76 42.40
C SER A 1042 -19.66 -7.77 43.49
N SER A 1043 -19.05 -8.24 44.58
CA SER A 1043 -18.53 -7.35 45.63
C SER A 1043 -17.26 -6.60 45.23
N ASP A 1044 -16.53 -7.13 44.25
CA ASP A 1044 -15.23 -6.62 43.84
C ASP A 1044 -15.43 -5.52 42.79
N TRP A 1045 -16.43 -5.67 41.90
CA TRP A 1045 -16.85 -4.62 40.96
C TRP A 1045 -17.47 -3.38 41.62
N THR A 1046 -18.00 -3.51 42.84
CA THR A 1046 -18.73 -2.44 43.55
C THR A 1046 -17.93 -1.82 44.70
N ASP A 1047 -16.61 -2.02 44.72
CA ASP A 1047 -15.71 -1.38 45.69
C ASP A 1047 -15.53 0.12 45.38
N THR A 1048 -14.80 0.83 46.24
CA THR A 1048 -14.54 2.27 46.12
C THR A 1048 -13.90 2.58 44.75
N ASP A 1049 -14.44 3.56 44.02
CA ASP A 1049 -14.03 3.92 42.65
C ASP A 1049 -14.27 2.83 41.57
N GLY A 1050 -15.09 1.82 41.90
CA GLY A 1050 -15.58 0.79 40.98
C GLY A 1050 -16.92 1.13 40.31
N PHE A 1051 -17.60 0.11 39.77
CA PHE A 1051 -18.89 0.24 39.10
C PHE A 1051 -20.00 0.72 40.05
N GLU A 1052 -20.61 1.87 39.73
CA GLU A 1052 -21.76 2.42 40.44
C GLU A 1052 -23.00 2.49 39.52
N ALA A 1053 -24.04 1.72 39.85
CA ALA A 1053 -25.25 1.63 39.04
C ALA A 1053 -25.92 2.99 38.79
N GLY A 1054 -26.01 3.37 37.51
CA GLY A 1054 -26.61 4.63 37.06
C GLY A 1054 -25.70 5.87 37.18
N ALA A 1055 -24.48 5.72 37.73
CA ALA A 1055 -23.45 6.76 37.72
C ALA A 1055 -22.32 6.42 36.72
N THR A 1056 -21.95 5.15 36.60
CA THR A 1056 -21.02 4.67 35.57
C THR A 1056 -21.75 4.52 34.23
N SER A 1057 -21.43 5.37 33.26
CA SER A 1057 -21.97 5.31 31.90
C SER A 1057 -21.19 4.35 31.00
N THR A 1058 -19.89 4.26 31.21
CA THR A 1058 -18.94 3.55 30.37
C THR A 1058 -17.94 2.79 31.24
N ILE A 1059 -17.53 1.62 30.77
CA ILE A 1059 -16.35 0.92 31.28
C ILE A 1059 -15.29 0.92 30.18
N ASP A 1060 -14.09 1.30 30.55
CA ASP A 1060 -12.91 1.22 29.71
C ASP A 1060 -12.02 0.05 30.14
N VAL A 1061 -11.36 -0.56 29.16
CA VAL A 1061 -10.41 -1.64 29.39
C VAL A 1061 -9.04 -1.19 28.92
N GLY A 1062 -8.03 -1.43 29.75
CA GLY A 1062 -6.64 -1.33 29.38
C GLY A 1062 -5.98 -2.71 29.42
N VAL A 1063 -5.13 -2.99 28.44
CA VAL A 1063 -4.34 -4.21 28.37
C VAL A 1063 -2.88 -3.81 28.25
N VAL A 1064 -2.03 -4.40 29.09
CA VAL A 1064 -0.57 -4.28 28.98
C VAL A 1064 -0.02 -5.64 28.66
N PHE A 1065 0.83 -5.70 27.65
CA PHE A 1065 1.42 -6.93 27.20
C PHE A 1065 2.93 -6.80 27.07
N ARG A 1066 3.59 -7.93 27.23
CA ARG A 1066 5.03 -8.06 27.03
C ARG A 1066 5.28 -9.34 26.25
N THR A 1067 5.99 -9.19 25.15
CA THR A 1067 6.48 -10.35 24.41
C THR A 1067 7.54 -11.08 25.25
N ALA A 1068 7.40 -12.40 25.35
CA ALA A 1068 8.37 -13.27 26.00
C ALA A 1068 9.56 -13.57 25.08
N ASP A 1069 9.42 -13.31 23.78
CA ASP A 1069 10.38 -13.65 22.74
C ASP A 1069 10.66 -12.44 21.82
N PRO A 1070 11.90 -11.96 21.70
CA PRO A 1070 12.24 -10.89 20.76
C PRO A 1070 12.01 -11.26 19.28
N ARG A 1071 11.58 -12.48 18.94
CA ARG A 1071 11.29 -12.92 17.58
C ARG A 1071 9.82 -12.73 17.16
N ASP A 1072 8.91 -12.60 18.12
CA ASP A 1072 7.49 -12.33 17.84
C ASP A 1072 7.15 -10.88 18.23
N PRO A 1073 6.82 -9.99 17.26
CA PRO A 1073 6.13 -8.76 17.61
C PRO A 1073 4.84 -9.16 18.33
N PRO A 1074 4.48 -8.51 19.45
CA PRO A 1074 3.37 -8.98 20.29
C PRO A 1074 2.07 -9.09 19.48
N LEU A 1075 1.54 -10.31 19.37
CA LEU A 1075 0.29 -10.63 18.69
C LEU A 1075 -0.78 -10.90 19.75
N VAL A 1076 -1.88 -10.16 19.66
CA VAL A 1076 -3.08 -10.50 20.41
C VAL A 1076 -4.18 -10.58 19.37
N ASP A 1077 -4.48 -11.80 18.95
CA ASP A 1077 -5.37 -12.05 17.82
C ASP A 1077 -6.82 -11.72 18.15
N GLU A 1078 -7.29 -12.08 19.35
CA GLU A 1078 -8.63 -11.72 19.82
C GLU A 1078 -8.74 -11.67 21.36
N LEU A 1079 -9.29 -10.57 21.90
CA LEU A 1079 -9.65 -10.44 23.32
C LEU A 1079 -11.13 -10.19 23.49
N ASN A 1080 -11.83 -11.12 24.14
CA ASN A 1080 -13.28 -11.05 24.30
C ASN A 1080 -13.71 -10.97 25.76
N PHE A 1081 -14.30 -9.83 26.13
CA PHE A 1081 -14.84 -9.56 27.47
C PHE A 1081 -16.37 -9.75 27.50
N SER A 1082 -16.88 -10.73 28.24
CA SER A 1082 -18.31 -11.00 28.40
C SER A 1082 -18.79 -10.82 29.83
N PHE A 1083 -19.57 -9.77 30.08
CA PHE A 1083 -20.10 -9.43 31.41
C PHE A 1083 -21.48 -10.06 31.67
N THR A 1084 -21.70 -10.56 32.88
CA THR A 1084 -23.01 -11.05 33.33
C THR A 1084 -23.64 -10.07 34.30
N THR A 1085 -24.89 -9.64 34.07
CA THR A 1085 -25.62 -8.70 34.92
C THR A 1085 -26.89 -9.32 35.49
N SER A 1086 -27.30 -8.93 36.71
CA SER A 1086 -28.52 -9.49 37.33
C SER A 1086 -29.78 -8.66 37.04
N GLY A 1087 -30.46 -8.95 35.93
CA GLY A 1087 -31.92 -8.87 35.80
C GLY A 1087 -32.59 -7.54 35.42
N GLY A 1088 -33.40 -7.58 34.34
CA GLY A 1088 -34.29 -6.49 33.94
C GLY A 1088 -35.39 -6.85 32.93
N GLY A 1089 -36.11 -7.97 33.14
CA GLY A 1089 -37.29 -8.32 32.33
C GLY A 1089 -38.57 -7.56 32.74
N GLY A 1090 -39.08 -6.71 31.84
CA GLY A 1090 -40.51 -6.47 31.55
C GLY A 1090 -41.38 -5.65 32.53
N GLY A 1091 -41.95 -4.53 32.04
CA GLY A 1091 -43.15 -3.90 32.60
C GLY A 1091 -43.38 -2.45 32.18
N GLY A 1092 -44.31 -2.22 31.24
CA GLY A 1092 -44.55 -0.90 30.61
C GLY A 1092 -45.30 0.15 31.43
N GLY A 1093 -45.29 1.38 30.91
CA GLY A 1093 -46.12 2.51 31.35
C GLY A 1093 -45.53 3.86 30.92
N GLY A 1094 -46.01 4.41 29.79
CA GLY A 1094 -45.38 5.49 29.03
C GLY A 1094 -45.43 6.91 29.62
N GLY A 1095 -44.64 7.79 28.97
CA GLY A 1095 -44.52 9.20 29.35
C GLY A 1095 -43.68 10.13 28.45
N GLY A 1096 -43.72 9.98 27.12
CA GLY A 1096 -43.67 11.09 26.15
C GLY A 1096 -42.42 12.00 26.00
N GLY A 1097 -41.72 11.82 24.88
CA GLY A 1097 -40.88 12.84 24.22
C GLY A 1097 -40.47 12.33 22.85
N GLY A 1098 -41.17 12.73 21.79
CA GLY A 1098 -41.09 12.11 20.46
C GLY A 1098 -39.91 12.56 19.60
N GLY A 1099 -39.26 11.58 18.97
CA GLY A 1099 -38.50 11.71 17.72
C GLY A 1099 -38.94 10.58 16.81
N SER A 1100 -39.59 10.93 15.70
CA SER A 1100 -40.13 10.01 14.69
C SER A 1100 -38.98 9.52 13.80
N PHE A 1101 -38.64 8.24 13.84
CA PHE A 1101 -37.66 7.66 12.91
C PHE A 1101 -38.35 6.86 11.79
N VAL A 1102 -37.82 7.07 10.60
CA VAL A 1102 -38.26 6.57 9.30
C VAL A 1102 -37.60 5.20 9.07
N SER A 1103 -38.29 4.24 8.45
CA SER A 1103 -37.73 2.91 8.14
C SER A 1103 -36.57 3.03 7.15
N ASN A 1104 -35.37 2.59 7.54
CA ASN A 1104 -34.24 2.40 6.62
C ASN A 1104 -34.58 1.23 5.68
N GLY A 1105 -34.38 1.41 4.37
CA GLY A 1105 -34.56 0.36 3.38
C GLY A 1105 -33.61 0.52 2.19
N SER A 1106 -33.53 -0.49 1.33
CA SER A 1106 -32.70 -0.48 0.12
C SER A 1106 -33.37 -1.25 -1.02
N VAL A 1107 -32.85 -1.04 -2.23
CA VAL A 1107 -33.23 -1.77 -3.45
C VAL A 1107 -31.96 -2.12 -4.23
N LEU A 1108 -31.89 -3.34 -4.76
CA LEU A 1108 -30.89 -3.80 -5.73
C LEU A 1108 -31.60 -4.46 -6.92
N ILE A 1109 -31.15 -4.19 -8.14
CA ILE A 1109 -31.60 -4.82 -9.38
C ILE A 1109 -30.65 -5.99 -9.69
N ASN A 1110 -31.19 -7.20 -9.85
CA ASN A 1110 -30.43 -8.44 -10.06
C ASN A 1110 -29.26 -8.58 -9.07
N ASP A 1111 -29.50 -8.26 -7.79
CA ASP A 1111 -28.48 -8.29 -6.72
C ASP A 1111 -27.22 -7.44 -6.97
N GLY A 1112 -27.31 -6.40 -7.81
CA GLY A 1112 -26.25 -5.42 -8.06
C GLY A 1112 -25.50 -5.59 -9.37
N ASP A 1113 -26.01 -6.43 -10.28
CA ASP A 1113 -25.41 -6.61 -11.61
C ASP A 1113 -25.28 -5.29 -12.39
N ALA A 1114 -24.14 -5.11 -13.06
CA ALA A 1114 -23.87 -3.92 -13.86
C ALA A 1114 -24.76 -3.82 -15.12
N CYS A 1115 -25.21 -4.95 -15.69
CA CYS A 1115 -26.04 -4.97 -16.89
C CYS A 1115 -27.01 -6.15 -16.97
N SER A 1116 -28.08 -6.00 -17.76
CA SER A 1116 -29.05 -7.06 -18.03
C SER A 1116 -29.48 -7.07 -19.50
N PRO A 1117 -29.51 -8.23 -20.17
CA PRO A 1117 -30.06 -8.34 -21.52
C PRO A 1117 -31.60 -8.37 -21.53
N ASP A 1118 -32.25 -8.47 -20.36
CA ASP A 1118 -33.69 -8.59 -20.22
C ASP A 1118 -34.31 -7.37 -19.54
N LEU A 1119 -35.50 -6.98 -19.99
CA LEU A 1119 -36.33 -5.94 -19.35
C LEU A 1119 -37.08 -6.45 -18.11
N ASN A 1120 -37.14 -7.77 -17.92
CA ASN A 1120 -37.67 -8.38 -16.71
C ASN A 1120 -36.50 -8.67 -15.78
N VAL A 1121 -36.44 -7.91 -14.68
CA VAL A 1121 -35.38 -7.97 -13.69
C VAL A 1121 -35.97 -8.40 -12.35
N THR A 1122 -35.08 -8.81 -11.44
CA THR A 1122 -35.45 -9.16 -10.07
C THR A 1122 -35.02 -8.03 -9.15
N LEU A 1123 -35.91 -7.57 -8.27
CA LEU A 1123 -35.56 -6.57 -7.26
C LEU A 1123 -35.41 -7.22 -5.90
N THR A 1124 -34.29 -6.98 -5.24
CA THR A 1124 -34.07 -7.35 -3.84
C THR A 1124 -34.27 -6.12 -2.96
N LEU A 1125 -35.29 -6.17 -2.12
CA LEU A 1125 -35.71 -5.06 -1.26
C LEU A 1125 -35.48 -5.40 0.20
N LYS A 1126 -34.84 -4.49 0.94
CA LYS A 1126 -34.60 -4.67 2.38
C LYS A 1126 -35.28 -3.56 3.18
N ALA A 1127 -35.83 -3.89 4.35
CA ALA A 1127 -36.45 -2.93 5.27
C ALA A 1127 -36.33 -3.35 6.74
N SER A 1128 -36.23 -2.39 7.65
CA SER A 1128 -36.11 -2.65 9.10
C SER A 1128 -37.44 -3.00 9.81
N ASP A 1129 -38.58 -2.98 9.11
CA ASP A 1129 -39.91 -3.26 9.66
C ASP A 1129 -40.75 -4.11 8.70
N ALA A 1130 -40.99 -5.37 9.08
CA ALA A 1130 -41.78 -6.35 8.34
C ALA A 1130 -43.25 -5.98 8.11
N SER A 1131 -43.76 -4.96 8.81
CA SER A 1131 -45.14 -4.46 8.68
C SER A 1131 -45.28 -3.24 7.75
N SER A 1132 -44.19 -2.85 7.09
CA SER A 1132 -44.17 -1.70 6.18
C SER A 1132 -45.02 -1.94 4.93
N LYS A 1133 -45.42 -0.85 4.27
CA LYS A 1133 -45.91 -0.85 2.89
C LYS A 1133 -44.81 -0.35 1.97
N ILE A 1134 -44.82 -0.79 0.72
CA ILE A 1134 -43.87 -0.37 -0.31
C ILE A 1134 -44.58 0.25 -1.51
N ILE A 1135 -43.90 1.16 -2.19
CA ILE A 1135 -44.28 1.65 -3.50
C ILE A 1135 -43.02 1.64 -4.38
N ILE A 1136 -43.14 1.05 -5.57
CA ILE A 1136 -42.05 0.86 -6.54
C ILE A 1136 -42.49 1.51 -7.85
N ASN A 1137 -41.59 2.21 -8.52
CA ASN A 1137 -41.86 2.79 -9.84
C ASN A 1137 -40.57 2.91 -10.67
N ASN A 1138 -40.70 2.90 -11.99
CA ASN A 1138 -39.61 3.21 -12.93
C ASN A 1138 -39.37 4.72 -13.08
N ASP A 1139 -40.29 5.54 -12.58
CA ASP A 1139 -40.19 6.99 -12.53
C ASP A 1139 -40.26 7.48 -11.07
N GLY A 1140 -39.34 8.37 -10.68
CA GLY A 1140 -39.15 8.89 -9.33
C GLY A 1140 -40.34 9.66 -8.77
N ASP A 1141 -41.33 9.99 -9.61
CA ASP A 1141 -42.54 10.73 -9.23
C ASP A 1141 -43.63 9.85 -8.59
N PHE A 1142 -43.59 8.52 -8.76
CA PHE A 1142 -44.57 7.55 -8.19
C PHE A 1142 -46.06 7.80 -8.53
N ASP A 1143 -46.38 8.72 -9.45
CA ASP A 1143 -47.75 9.20 -9.74
C ASP A 1143 -48.72 8.11 -10.23
N THR A 1144 -48.21 7.02 -10.78
CA THR A 1144 -48.97 5.88 -11.30
C THR A 1144 -48.92 4.64 -10.39
N ALA A 1145 -48.10 4.66 -9.34
CA ALA A 1145 -47.84 3.51 -8.48
C ALA A 1145 -48.74 3.48 -7.24
N ALA A 1146 -49.03 2.28 -6.74
CA ALA A 1146 -49.87 2.08 -5.56
C ALA A 1146 -49.07 1.44 -4.43
N TRP A 1147 -49.35 1.87 -3.19
CA TRP A 1147 -48.77 1.26 -2.00
C TRP A 1147 -49.25 -0.19 -1.83
N THR A 1148 -48.32 -1.12 -1.86
CA THR A 1148 -48.52 -2.56 -1.63
C THR A 1148 -47.93 -2.97 -0.28
N ASP A 1149 -48.28 -4.16 0.21
CA ASP A 1149 -47.74 -4.66 1.48
C ASP A 1149 -46.31 -5.17 1.26
N PHE A 1150 -45.40 -4.83 2.18
CA PHE A 1150 -44.08 -5.46 2.23
C PHE A 1150 -44.27 -6.83 2.91
N VAL A 1151 -44.02 -7.90 2.17
CA VAL A 1151 -44.19 -9.28 2.65
C VAL A 1151 -42.82 -9.93 2.64
N PRO A 1152 -41.98 -9.70 3.67
CA PRO A 1152 -40.65 -10.26 3.70
C PRO A 1152 -40.69 -11.77 3.92
N ASP A 1153 -39.65 -12.44 3.45
CA ASP A 1153 -39.41 -13.81 3.81
C ASP A 1153 -39.00 -13.86 5.29
N LEU A 1154 -39.86 -14.45 6.14
CA LEU A 1154 -39.65 -14.51 7.58
C LEU A 1154 -38.82 -15.72 8.01
N ASP A 1155 -38.64 -16.69 7.09
CA ASP A 1155 -37.97 -17.96 7.31
C ASP A 1155 -36.51 -17.95 6.77
N GLY A 1156 -36.10 -16.87 6.09
CA GLY A 1156 -34.72 -16.63 5.66
C GLY A 1156 -33.75 -16.20 6.79
N PRO A 1157 -32.42 -16.15 6.52
CA PRO A 1157 -31.40 -15.81 7.50
C PRO A 1157 -31.64 -14.43 8.15
N VAL A 1158 -31.35 -14.34 9.45
CA VAL A 1158 -31.62 -13.13 10.24
C VAL A 1158 -30.46 -12.15 10.07
N GLU A 1159 -30.62 -11.17 9.18
CA GLU A 1159 -29.70 -10.05 9.04
C GLU A 1159 -30.08 -8.91 10.01
N PHE A 1160 -29.08 -8.19 10.54
CA PHE A 1160 -29.27 -7.00 11.36
C PHE A 1160 -28.59 -5.80 10.68
N GLY A 1161 -29.29 -4.67 10.67
CA GLY A 1161 -28.72 -3.42 10.17
C GLY A 1161 -27.72 -2.83 11.17
N SER A 1162 -26.98 -1.80 10.75
CA SER A 1162 -26.05 -1.07 11.62
C SER A 1162 -26.71 -0.41 12.84
N ASP A 1163 -28.05 -0.35 12.89
CA ASP A 1163 -28.83 0.09 14.05
C ASP A 1163 -29.28 -1.05 14.97
N GLY A 1164 -28.77 -2.28 14.74
CA GLY A 1164 -29.06 -3.48 15.53
C GLY A 1164 -30.48 -4.03 15.34
N LYS A 1165 -31.26 -3.51 14.40
CA LYS A 1165 -32.61 -4.02 14.12
C LYS A 1165 -32.59 -5.06 13.02
N ARG A 1166 -33.47 -6.06 13.15
CA ARG A 1166 -33.66 -7.11 12.15
C ARG A 1166 -34.03 -6.47 10.82
N VAL A 1167 -33.25 -6.76 9.79
CA VAL A 1167 -33.49 -6.40 8.40
C VAL A 1167 -34.30 -7.53 7.78
N TYR A 1168 -35.38 -7.14 7.14
CA TYR A 1168 -36.30 -8.04 6.46
C TYR A 1168 -36.10 -7.89 4.96
N THR A 1169 -35.91 -8.99 4.26
CA THR A 1169 -35.65 -9.02 2.81
C THR A 1169 -36.87 -9.55 2.06
N MET A 1170 -37.17 -8.96 0.91
CA MET A 1170 -38.20 -9.41 -0.02
C MET A 1170 -37.70 -9.29 -1.44
N THR A 1171 -37.87 -10.34 -2.23
CA THR A 1171 -37.52 -10.35 -3.64
C THR A 1171 -38.80 -10.25 -4.48
N VAL A 1172 -38.83 -9.32 -5.44
CA VAL A 1172 -40.00 -9.13 -6.32
C VAL A 1172 -39.58 -9.05 -7.79
N PRO A 1173 -40.28 -9.74 -8.70
CA PRO A 1173 -40.05 -9.56 -10.13
C PRO A 1173 -40.57 -8.19 -10.58
N TRP A 1174 -39.83 -7.52 -11.46
CA TRP A 1174 -40.16 -6.18 -11.94
C TRP A 1174 -39.84 -6.03 -13.43
N THR A 1175 -40.61 -5.19 -14.12
CA THR A 1175 -40.40 -4.92 -15.55
C THR A 1175 -40.06 -3.44 -15.76
N LEU A 1176 -38.95 -3.18 -16.44
CA LEU A 1176 -38.48 -1.84 -16.78
C LEU A 1176 -39.32 -1.25 -17.95
N ASP A 1177 -39.70 0.03 -17.85
CA ASP A 1177 -40.76 0.64 -18.68
C ASP A 1177 -40.33 1.19 -20.06
N VAL A 1178 -39.14 0.85 -20.58
CA VAL A 1178 -38.58 1.51 -21.78
C VAL A 1178 -38.31 0.54 -22.94
N LEU A 1179 -38.51 1.03 -24.17
CA LEU A 1179 -38.42 0.24 -25.41
C LEU A 1179 -37.03 0.23 -26.06
N GLU A 1180 -36.04 0.93 -25.51
CA GLU A 1180 -34.69 1.13 -26.08
C GLU A 1180 -33.59 0.78 -25.06
N ASP A 1181 -32.38 0.47 -25.55
CA ASP A 1181 -31.22 0.06 -24.74
C ASP A 1181 -30.58 1.28 -24.05
N GLY A 1182 -30.03 1.09 -22.84
CA GLY A 1182 -29.46 2.15 -22.01
C GLY A 1182 -29.71 1.97 -20.49
N THR A 1183 -29.17 2.88 -19.67
CA THR A 1183 -29.30 2.82 -18.21
C THR A 1183 -30.74 3.05 -17.75
N GLN A 1184 -31.25 2.11 -16.95
CA GLN A 1184 -32.58 2.15 -16.35
C GLN A 1184 -32.50 2.29 -14.84
N THR A 1185 -33.43 3.02 -14.24
CA THR A 1185 -33.48 3.25 -12.80
C THR A 1185 -34.82 2.78 -12.23
N VAL A 1186 -34.78 2.07 -11.10
CA VAL A 1186 -35.97 1.72 -10.32
C VAL A 1186 -35.95 2.48 -9.01
N TYR A 1187 -37.08 3.10 -8.66
CA TYR A 1187 -37.26 3.90 -7.45
C TYR A 1187 -38.21 3.21 -6.47
N VAL A 1188 -37.88 3.25 -5.17
CA VAL A 1188 -38.65 2.60 -4.10
C VAL A 1188 -38.82 3.53 -2.89
N LYS A 1189 -40.00 3.48 -2.26
CA LYS A 1189 -40.23 4.05 -0.92
C LYS A 1189 -40.93 3.06 -0.02
N PHE A 1190 -40.68 3.19 1.28
CA PHE A 1190 -41.30 2.42 2.35
C PHE A 1190 -42.21 3.32 3.17
N ARG A 1191 -43.28 2.75 3.73
CA ARG A 1191 -44.17 3.42 4.65
C ARG A 1191 -44.44 2.53 5.85
N SER A 1192 -44.03 3.00 7.01
CA SER A 1192 -44.26 2.30 8.28
C SER A 1192 -45.76 2.12 8.59
N SER A 1193 -46.06 1.20 9.51
CA SER A 1193 -47.42 0.98 10.03
C SER A 1193 -48.05 2.21 10.71
N SER A 1194 -47.24 3.21 11.08
CA SER A 1194 -47.68 4.52 11.60
C SER A 1194 -47.92 5.59 10.53
N SER A 1195 -47.81 5.24 9.24
CA SER A 1195 -48.03 6.09 8.05
C SER A 1195 -46.90 7.06 7.67
N SER A 1196 -45.74 7.02 8.35
CA SER A 1196 -44.55 7.78 7.94
C SER A 1196 -43.87 7.13 6.73
N VAL A 1197 -43.52 7.95 5.71
CA VAL A 1197 -42.94 7.52 4.43
C VAL A 1197 -41.43 7.81 4.39
N SER A 1198 -40.65 6.90 3.81
CA SER A 1198 -39.21 7.04 3.64
C SER A 1198 -38.78 8.04 2.58
N THR A 1199 -37.50 8.41 2.61
CA THR A 1199 -36.81 8.96 1.44
C THR A 1199 -36.87 7.96 0.27
N THR A 1200 -36.63 8.45 -0.95
CA THR A 1200 -36.57 7.59 -2.14
C THR A 1200 -35.26 6.82 -2.14
N TYR A 1201 -35.34 5.51 -2.33
CA TYR A 1201 -34.21 4.65 -2.66
C TYR A 1201 -34.25 4.33 -4.14
N SER A 1202 -33.09 4.12 -4.76
CA SER A 1202 -33.03 3.77 -6.17
C SER A 1202 -31.81 2.93 -6.47
N ASP A 1203 -31.91 2.15 -7.54
CA ASP A 1203 -30.79 1.43 -8.12
C ASP A 1203 -30.87 1.46 -9.65
N THR A 1204 -29.75 1.24 -10.33
CA THR A 1204 -29.63 1.37 -11.79
C THR A 1204 -28.98 0.16 -12.44
N ILE A 1205 -29.46 -0.21 -13.63
CA ILE A 1205 -28.87 -1.28 -14.45
C ILE A 1205 -28.76 -0.84 -15.91
N ALA A 1206 -27.68 -1.20 -16.60
CA ALA A 1206 -27.56 -1.00 -18.04
C ALA A 1206 -28.31 -2.10 -18.80
N VAL A 1207 -29.30 -1.74 -19.62
CA VAL A 1207 -30.00 -2.72 -20.47
C VAL A 1207 -29.38 -2.73 -21.86
N ASP A 1208 -28.82 -3.86 -22.28
CA ASP A 1208 -28.27 -4.10 -23.64
C ASP A 1208 -28.86 -5.39 -24.22
N ARG A 1209 -29.78 -5.26 -25.17
CA ARG A 1209 -30.51 -6.40 -25.77
C ARG A 1209 -29.84 -6.95 -27.03
N VAL A 1210 -28.79 -6.30 -27.54
CA VAL A 1210 -28.16 -6.62 -28.83
C VAL A 1210 -26.79 -7.26 -28.65
N LEU A 1211 -26.01 -6.83 -27.66
CA LEU A 1211 -24.77 -7.45 -27.23
C LEU A 1211 -25.02 -8.06 -25.84
N GLN A 1212 -24.99 -9.39 -25.73
CA GLN A 1212 -25.12 -10.05 -24.44
C GLN A 1212 -23.98 -9.57 -23.53
N CYS A 1213 -24.33 -8.79 -22.50
CA CYS A 1213 -23.54 -8.42 -21.33
C CYS A 1213 -22.17 -9.14 -21.24
N SER A 1214 -21.15 -8.62 -21.93
CA SER A 1214 -19.80 -9.17 -21.82
C SER A 1214 -19.14 -8.56 -20.59
N THR A 1215 -18.93 -9.40 -19.59
CA THR A 1215 -18.24 -9.09 -18.32
C THR A 1215 -16.90 -8.40 -18.58
N ALA A 1216 -16.75 -7.20 -18.01
CA ALA A 1216 -15.55 -6.39 -18.09
C ALA A 1216 -14.44 -6.95 -17.18
N VAL A 1217 -13.19 -6.88 -17.68
CA VAL A 1217 -11.92 -7.07 -16.98
C VAL A 1217 -11.53 -5.78 -16.27
#